data_AF-A0A495ZU61-F1
#
_entry.id   AF-A0A495ZU61-F1
#
_cell.length_a   1.000
_cell.length_b   1.000
_cell.length_c   1.000
_cell.angle_alpha   90.00
_cell.angle_beta   90.00
_cell.angle_gamma   90.00
#
_symmetry.space_group_name_H-M   'P 1'
#
loop_
_entity.id
_entity.type
_entity.pdbx_description
1 polymer ?
#
loop_
_entity_poly.entity_id
_entity_poly.type
_entity_poly.pdbx_seq_one_letter_code
_entity_poly.pdbx_strand_id
1 'polypeptide(L)'
;MTKERIRILVDTSRDTGWSDGLIRIEPDSIYQTTNNRDYLSESVLKNYDVLTICSNTPLKYTDAELQLIREFVENGGGLLLASSTSRFERDVREPISELGVNHVASLFGARFLSLPEGQGEMDIDANPLRGWTKKNLRLADHEITDELGIEDLGLTYCGILDIPTKSSVFLEHSRTEEPVGVCLHFGSGRVLLINTQLFQRENHPVSGRFIDWLGVNRVSLTTGAQTISDEIPVEEQVKEDGKIKIFYTHFVEDRVDTCMAFAKKLAEEMLSEFSEGEKIEWKIDLIPSCVHRYGFNWQDAIMTIGACVSPPRFAYALGVEASGLLADKTPFGKATEIIFEGEGFPFFFGIRAMKLLGFEQEAAEMLAEVEQQFRENAEAEKLIDIAKVYEQRSRKLIWILKALLEKYGDDLFVRLAEVLSEKPSDTEKNMPRTTFSETDSLIYYLSRAVGEDLFPWFKEIGTTVHPLPLGFPNDSDEFVAAVRGYLNGLIRTTSIDTSDRIDAIDSLLEITDASEHTISALVATLHTANRYERLIAGAKLINSCDDRAVKALEELTVETGDDGLVAMAVLMLARNNRSGEHVDRLVEIAPHQDHRYQLETGYLLAKIDHPAAEVFSYEALTDDNGTPLLTMDIKRNMETMDVKRDTNLHLHPIIAGYRVAICNLHLHTHHFPHNTHAPGTYVGWVHTATKYRRRGLSRWAFGASLSHELVRRYSCISLHTGMNNTAHGMYRSFGFVDGLVAREYTKVLRHEQTKVVEGVVVRPYTPGDEVEMASVLNAFYADRVERRPRRPERHRTSETRLIYLAEKAGELLGYVQAQCEKQKNVSIYEFCLKPQPSENSTHWEGFLEEVGTALLCALHNALVKREYKRIRYYPEAEGDKNHIQMLFHNFGYTSEVDWVWMFKIINLPMLLDELTPLLLKRLNNSDDYKGWQGTIGIKGSEHQASLTIRDGEIHVSEEVSEETGICLSTDDDTITRFILGIVTPHAAYLQNQLHIAPTVNDSVIGLLGTLFPKH
;
A
#
# COMPACT_ATOMS: atom_id res chain seq x y z
N MET A 1 33.50 -7.61 -21.47
CA MET A 1 33.13 -8.78 -20.67
C MET A 1 32.01 -8.33 -19.76
N THR A 2 30.78 -8.78 -20.01
CA THR A 2 29.68 -8.59 -19.06
C THR A 2 29.97 -9.43 -17.83
N LYS A 3 29.96 -8.78 -16.68
CA LYS A 3 30.16 -9.43 -15.39
C LYS A 3 28.99 -10.37 -15.13
N GLU A 4 29.27 -11.59 -14.65
CA GLU A 4 28.21 -12.60 -14.42
C GLU A 4 27.20 -12.14 -13.36
N ARG A 5 27.65 -11.40 -12.33
CA ARG A 5 26.81 -10.83 -11.27
C ARG A 5 27.53 -9.66 -10.59
N ILE A 6 26.82 -8.60 -10.21
CA ILE A 6 27.32 -7.48 -9.41
C ILE A 6 26.98 -7.72 -7.94
N ARG A 7 28.01 -7.77 -7.08
CA ARG A 7 27.87 -7.98 -5.63
C ARG A 7 27.88 -6.64 -4.91
N ILE A 8 26.87 -6.39 -4.10
CA ILE A 8 26.58 -5.11 -3.46
C ILE A 8 26.58 -5.33 -1.95
N LEU A 9 27.40 -4.58 -1.22
CA LEU A 9 27.30 -4.50 0.23
C LEU A 9 26.49 -3.24 0.56
N VAL A 10 25.32 -3.44 1.17
CA VAL A 10 24.47 -2.36 1.64
C VAL A 10 24.74 -2.14 3.11
N ASP A 11 25.45 -1.07 3.45
CA ASP A 11 25.77 -0.77 4.84
C ASP A 11 24.60 -0.07 5.54
N THR A 12 24.00 -0.76 6.50
CA THR A 12 22.94 -0.22 7.37
C THR A 12 23.34 -0.14 8.84
N SER A 13 24.60 -0.46 9.15
CA SER A 13 25.15 -0.44 10.51
C SER A 13 24.99 0.92 11.22
N ARG A 14 25.09 2.03 10.46
CA ARG A 14 24.97 3.42 10.98
C ARG A 14 23.65 4.10 10.65
N ASP A 15 22.86 3.49 9.77
CA ASP A 15 21.50 3.93 9.45
C ASP A 15 20.67 2.77 8.89
N THR A 16 19.77 2.24 9.71
CA THR A 16 18.89 1.13 9.31
C THR A 16 17.66 1.59 8.52
N GLY A 17 17.42 2.90 8.40
CA GLY A 17 16.15 3.44 7.93
C GLY A 17 16.01 3.59 6.41
N TRP A 18 17.12 3.74 5.66
CA TRP A 18 17.09 4.39 4.34
C TRP A 18 17.62 3.58 3.16
N SER A 19 17.96 2.31 3.36
CA SER A 19 18.58 1.48 2.31
C SER A 19 17.74 0.27 1.90
N ASP A 20 16.49 0.13 2.36
CA ASP A 20 15.66 -1.07 2.10
C ASP A 20 15.47 -1.33 0.59
N GLY A 21 15.37 -0.26 -0.21
CA GLY A 21 15.32 -0.36 -1.67
C GLY A 21 16.60 -0.92 -2.31
N LEU A 22 17.77 -0.61 -1.77
CA LEU A 22 19.04 -1.16 -2.23
C LEU A 22 19.27 -2.58 -1.72
N ILE A 23 18.73 -2.92 -0.54
CA ILE A 23 18.76 -4.29 -0.05
C ILE A 23 18.00 -5.16 -1.04
N ARG A 24 16.83 -4.75 -1.53
CA ARG A 24 15.97 -5.58 -2.37
C ARG A 24 16.07 -5.26 -3.87
N ILE A 25 17.26 -4.92 -4.36
CA ILE A 25 17.45 -4.58 -5.78
C ILE A 25 17.30 -5.81 -6.68
N GLU A 26 16.53 -5.66 -7.76
CA GLU A 26 16.24 -6.71 -8.73
C GLU A 26 16.99 -6.50 -10.06
N PRO A 27 17.06 -7.50 -10.97
CA PRO A 27 16.78 -8.91 -10.69
C PRO A 27 17.93 -9.55 -9.90
N ASP A 28 17.59 -10.44 -8.96
CA ASP A 28 18.58 -11.15 -8.12
C ASP A 28 19.59 -11.99 -8.95
N SER A 29 19.30 -12.33 -10.21
CA SER A 29 20.26 -13.00 -11.09
C SER A 29 21.43 -12.09 -11.50
N ILE A 30 21.21 -10.78 -11.56
CA ILE A 30 22.21 -9.77 -11.94
C ILE A 30 22.85 -9.16 -10.69
N TYR A 31 22.06 -8.94 -9.63
CA TYR A 31 22.53 -8.31 -8.41
C TYR A 31 22.54 -9.28 -7.23
N GLN A 32 23.59 -9.23 -6.42
CA GLN A 32 23.66 -9.93 -5.14
C GLN A 32 23.92 -8.93 -4.04
N THR A 33 22.93 -8.66 -3.21
CA THR A 33 23.07 -7.70 -2.11
C THR A 33 23.24 -8.41 -0.78
N THR A 34 24.14 -7.90 0.06
CA THR A 34 24.25 -8.27 1.47
C THR A 34 23.91 -7.06 2.32
N ASN A 35 23.00 -7.21 3.27
CA ASN A 35 22.75 -6.19 4.28
C ASN A 35 23.79 -6.28 5.40
N ASN A 36 24.63 -5.27 5.56
CA ASN A 36 25.63 -5.21 6.63
C ASN A 36 25.11 -4.42 7.83
N ARG A 37 25.01 -5.06 8.99
CA ARG A 37 24.60 -4.42 10.25
C ARG A 37 25.76 -4.17 11.22
N ASP A 38 26.98 -4.60 10.91
CA ASP A 38 28.15 -4.52 11.80
C ASP A 38 29.27 -3.65 11.19
N TYR A 39 30.41 -3.52 11.88
CA TYR A 39 31.58 -2.78 11.39
C TYR A 39 32.10 -3.29 10.03
N LEU A 40 32.57 -2.36 9.19
CA LEU A 40 33.20 -2.73 7.92
C LEU A 40 34.58 -3.35 8.18
N SER A 41 34.88 -4.44 7.48
CA SER A 41 36.18 -5.11 7.57
C SER A 41 36.72 -5.46 6.19
N GLU A 42 38.05 -5.59 6.09
CA GLU A 42 38.73 -6.01 4.86
C GLU A 42 38.20 -7.36 4.35
N SER A 43 37.96 -8.31 5.27
CA SER A 43 37.43 -9.64 4.95
C SER A 43 36.06 -9.61 4.30
N VAL A 44 35.25 -8.59 4.62
CA VAL A 44 33.93 -8.38 4.03
C VAL A 44 34.09 -7.71 2.67
N LEU A 45 34.70 -6.52 2.62
CA LEU A 45 34.76 -5.66 1.43
C LEU A 45 35.45 -6.31 0.22
N LYS A 46 36.39 -7.24 0.42
CA LYS A 46 37.06 -7.95 -0.69
C LYS A 46 36.11 -8.75 -1.59
N ASN A 47 34.91 -9.10 -1.11
CA ASN A 47 33.96 -9.93 -1.85
C ASN A 47 32.99 -9.13 -2.72
N TYR A 48 32.89 -7.82 -2.51
CA TYR A 48 31.87 -6.98 -3.12
C TYR A 48 32.45 -6.06 -4.18
N ASP A 49 31.59 -5.67 -5.12
CA ASP A 49 31.89 -4.77 -6.24
C ASP A 49 31.46 -3.35 -5.94
N VAL A 50 30.32 -3.22 -5.25
CA VAL A 50 29.73 -1.95 -4.87
C VAL A 50 29.51 -1.93 -3.35
N LEU A 51 29.83 -0.80 -2.73
CA LEU A 51 29.45 -0.45 -1.35
C LEU A 51 28.43 0.68 -1.42
N THR A 52 27.31 0.55 -0.70
CA THR A 52 26.31 1.62 -0.58
C THR A 52 26.19 2.07 0.87
N ILE A 53 26.16 3.39 1.07
CA ILE A 53 25.99 4.04 2.37
C ILE A 53 24.93 5.14 2.20
N CYS A 54 23.72 4.86 2.69
CA CYS A 54 22.64 5.84 2.76
C CYS A 54 22.38 6.19 4.23
N SER A 55 22.81 7.36 4.69
CA SER A 55 22.75 7.71 6.12
C SER A 55 22.44 9.17 6.38
N ASN A 56 21.58 9.39 7.38
CA ASN A 56 21.19 10.70 7.91
C ASN A 56 21.59 10.84 9.39
N THR A 57 22.58 10.09 9.86
CA THR A 57 22.97 10.05 11.29
C THR A 57 24.32 10.73 11.54
N PRO A 58 24.62 11.13 12.80
CA PRO A 58 25.93 11.64 13.18
C PRO A 58 26.94 10.52 13.49
N LEU A 59 26.56 9.25 13.32
CA LEU A 59 27.44 8.11 13.63
C LEU A 59 28.61 8.06 12.66
N LYS A 60 29.83 8.08 13.21
CA LYS A 60 31.08 8.15 12.45
C LYS A 60 31.64 6.76 12.16
N TYR A 61 32.28 6.64 10.99
CA TYR A 61 33.15 5.52 10.67
C TYR A 61 34.50 5.71 11.35
N THR A 62 35.09 4.63 11.84
CA THR A 62 36.42 4.65 12.44
C THR A 62 37.49 4.97 11.39
N ASP A 63 38.67 5.47 11.80
CA ASP A 63 39.78 5.73 10.88
C ASP A 63 40.17 4.48 10.06
N ALA A 64 40.07 3.29 10.68
CA ALA A 64 40.32 2.02 10.01
C ALA A 64 39.28 1.74 8.92
N GLU A 65 37.99 1.96 9.19
CA GLU A 65 36.93 1.80 8.19
C GLU A 65 37.04 2.83 7.06
N LEU A 66 37.35 4.08 7.38
CA LEU A 66 37.58 5.13 6.39
C LEU A 66 38.73 4.77 5.44
N GLN A 67 39.82 4.22 5.98
CA GLN A 67 40.93 3.73 5.18
C GLN A 67 40.51 2.55 4.29
N LEU A 68 39.73 1.60 4.82
CA LEU A 68 39.21 0.47 4.05
C LEU A 68 38.27 0.91 2.92
N ILE A 69 37.39 1.88 3.16
CA ILE A 69 36.49 2.45 2.14
C ILE A 69 37.31 3.13 1.04
N ARG A 70 38.31 3.92 1.43
CA ARG A 70 39.21 4.59 0.48
C ARG A 70 39.93 3.58 -0.41
N GLU A 71 40.58 2.58 0.20
CA GLU A 71 41.29 1.53 -0.52
C GLU A 71 40.35 0.70 -1.41
N PHE A 72 39.13 0.44 -0.94
CA PHE A 72 38.11 -0.27 -1.73
C PHE A 72 37.81 0.46 -3.04
N VAL A 73 37.64 1.79 -3.01
CA VAL A 73 37.41 2.61 -4.21
C VAL A 73 38.68 2.75 -5.05
N GLU A 74 39.83 3.04 -4.43
CA GLU A 74 41.11 3.16 -5.16
C GLU A 74 41.41 1.92 -6.01
N ASN A 75 41.05 0.73 -5.50
CA ASN A 75 41.23 -0.57 -6.15
C ASN A 75 40.08 -0.99 -7.08
N GLY A 76 39.25 -0.03 -7.55
CA GLY A 76 38.23 -0.29 -8.58
C GLY A 76 36.82 -0.53 -8.06
N GLY A 77 36.58 -0.51 -6.74
CA GLY A 77 35.24 -0.60 -6.17
C GLY A 77 34.36 0.61 -6.49
N GLY A 78 33.06 0.39 -6.57
CA GLY A 78 32.05 1.44 -6.70
C GLY A 78 31.47 1.84 -5.35
N LEU A 79 31.35 3.14 -5.07
CA LEU A 79 30.76 3.66 -3.84
C LEU A 79 29.53 4.54 -4.13
N LEU A 80 28.38 4.21 -3.54
CA LEU A 80 27.20 5.07 -3.52
C LEU A 80 27.05 5.73 -2.15
N LEU A 81 27.00 7.06 -2.12
CA LEU A 81 26.70 7.86 -0.93
C LEU A 81 25.40 8.64 -1.13
N ALA A 82 24.42 8.43 -0.24
CA ALA A 82 23.19 9.22 -0.22
C ALA A 82 22.89 9.75 1.18
N SER A 83 22.39 10.99 1.25
CA SER A 83 21.98 11.61 2.51
C SER A 83 21.04 12.77 2.28
N SER A 84 20.24 13.08 3.29
CA SER A 84 19.32 14.21 3.35
C SER A 84 19.77 15.16 4.44
N THR A 85 20.50 16.18 4.01
CA THR A 85 20.94 17.28 4.90
C THR A 85 19.77 17.96 5.61
N SER A 86 18.66 18.17 4.90
CA SER A 86 17.42 18.72 5.44
C SER A 86 16.86 17.91 6.62
N ARG A 87 16.90 16.58 6.52
CA ARG A 87 16.44 15.70 7.59
C ARG A 87 17.41 15.66 8.75
N PHE A 88 18.71 15.63 8.46
CA PHE A 88 19.74 15.69 9.50
C PHE A 88 19.58 16.94 10.36
N GLU A 89 19.41 18.12 9.75
CA GLU A 89 19.20 19.37 10.49
C GLU A 89 17.94 19.35 11.35
N ARG A 90 16.84 18.80 10.81
CA ARG A 90 15.55 18.71 11.51
C ARG A 90 15.59 17.78 12.72
N ASP A 91 16.17 16.59 12.56
CA ASP A 91 16.09 15.49 13.52
C ASP A 91 17.27 15.50 14.51
N VAL A 92 18.48 15.71 14.01
CA VAL A 92 19.73 15.68 14.79
C VAL A 92 20.01 17.03 15.45
N ARG A 93 19.70 18.14 14.76
CA ARG A 93 19.94 19.53 15.21
C ARG A 93 21.43 19.82 15.51
N GLU A 94 22.33 19.19 14.76
CA GLU A 94 23.77 19.45 14.80
C GLU A 94 24.25 20.10 13.49
N PRO A 95 25.43 20.74 13.46
CA PRO A 95 26.00 21.26 12.21
C PRO A 95 26.19 20.13 11.18
N ILE A 96 25.96 20.42 9.89
CA ILE A 96 26.15 19.45 8.79
C ILE A 96 27.56 18.83 8.75
N SER A 97 28.57 19.50 9.32
CA SER A 97 29.91 18.92 9.46
C SER A 97 29.95 17.64 10.31
N GLU A 98 28.96 17.43 11.18
CA GLU A 98 28.84 16.24 12.03
C GLU A 98 28.10 15.08 11.35
N LEU A 99 27.53 15.29 10.15
CA LEU A 99 26.89 14.22 9.38
C LEU A 99 27.90 13.09 9.10
N GLY A 100 27.58 11.86 9.52
CA GLY A 100 28.52 10.74 9.45
C GLY A 100 29.03 10.45 8.03
N VAL A 101 28.14 10.53 7.03
CA VAL A 101 28.51 10.32 5.63
C VAL A 101 29.42 11.41 5.06
N ASN A 102 29.45 12.62 5.65
CA ASN A 102 30.34 13.69 5.22
C ASN A 102 31.81 13.36 5.43
N HIS A 103 32.12 12.53 6.43
CA HIS A 103 33.48 12.03 6.67
C HIS A 103 33.93 11.11 5.54
N VAL A 104 33.02 10.27 5.03
CA VAL A 104 33.29 9.37 3.89
C VAL A 104 33.41 10.18 2.60
N ALA A 105 32.50 11.13 2.35
CA ALA A 105 32.55 12.00 1.16
C ALA A 105 33.85 12.81 1.10
N SER A 106 34.35 13.27 2.26
CA SER A 106 35.59 14.06 2.36
C SER A 106 36.83 13.29 1.90
N LEU A 107 36.85 11.96 1.95
CA LEU A 107 37.94 11.14 1.40
C LEU A 107 38.13 11.37 -0.11
N PHE A 108 37.06 11.77 -0.79
CA PHE A 108 36.99 11.98 -2.24
C PHE A 108 36.90 13.45 -2.63
N GLY A 109 37.10 14.37 -1.66
CA GLY A 109 37.06 15.81 -1.88
C GLY A 109 35.67 16.39 -2.09
N ALA A 110 34.61 15.67 -1.70
CA ALA A 110 33.22 16.13 -1.78
C ALA A 110 32.59 16.32 -0.40
N ARG A 111 31.53 17.13 -0.29
CA ARG A 111 30.76 17.36 0.93
C ARG A 111 29.28 17.58 0.64
N PHE A 112 28.44 17.00 1.48
CA PHE A 112 27.03 17.35 1.62
C PHE A 112 26.90 18.66 2.37
N LEU A 113 26.11 19.59 1.83
CA LEU A 113 25.84 20.90 2.41
C LEU A 113 24.33 21.15 2.49
N SER A 114 23.92 21.94 3.48
CA SER A 114 22.56 22.47 3.56
C SER A 114 22.33 23.64 2.61
N LEU A 115 21.05 23.93 2.38
CA LEU A 115 20.67 25.16 1.70
C LEU A 115 20.93 26.39 2.60
N PRO A 116 21.49 27.49 2.05
CA PRO A 116 21.61 28.75 2.77
C PRO A 116 20.25 29.24 3.27
N GLU A 117 20.18 29.87 4.45
CA GLU A 117 18.94 30.42 5.04
C GLU A 117 18.10 31.26 4.05
N GLY A 118 16.78 31.09 4.05
CA GLY A 118 15.84 31.73 3.11
C GLY A 118 15.72 31.11 1.70
N GLN A 119 16.52 30.09 1.35
CA GLN A 119 16.40 29.32 0.11
C GLN A 119 15.64 27.98 0.27
N GLY A 120 15.20 27.38 -0.83
CA GLY A 120 14.44 26.11 -0.79
C GLY A 120 12.99 26.29 -0.36
N GLU A 121 12.24 25.21 -0.46
CA GLU A 121 10.83 25.14 -0.11
C GLU A 121 10.67 24.40 1.21
N MET A 122 9.68 24.85 1.99
CA MET A 122 9.28 24.22 3.23
C MET A 122 8.10 23.29 2.96
N ASP A 123 8.18 22.09 3.52
CA ASP A 123 7.09 21.13 3.53
C ASP A 123 5.86 21.65 4.28
N ILE A 124 4.69 21.10 3.93
CA ILE A 124 3.39 21.43 4.55
C ILE A 124 3.07 20.57 5.78
N ASP A 125 3.87 19.53 6.03
CA ASP A 125 3.70 18.60 7.13
C ASP A 125 3.98 19.24 8.49
N ALA A 126 3.41 18.65 9.54
CA ALA A 126 3.61 19.08 10.94
C ALA A 126 5.08 19.08 11.39
N ASN A 127 5.98 18.47 10.61
CA ASN A 127 7.41 18.40 10.87
C ASN A 127 8.22 18.66 9.58
N PRO A 128 8.27 19.92 9.11
CA PRO A 128 8.62 20.21 7.73
C PRO A 128 10.10 19.98 7.41
N LEU A 129 10.36 19.58 6.17
CA LEU A 129 11.69 19.54 5.58
C LEU A 129 11.91 20.76 4.70
N ARG A 130 13.17 21.15 4.56
CA ARG A 130 13.59 22.27 3.73
C ARG A 130 14.52 21.81 2.62
N GLY A 131 14.22 22.11 1.36
CA GLY A 131 15.07 21.66 0.26
C GLY A 131 14.64 22.18 -1.10
N TRP A 132 15.44 21.89 -2.12
CA TRP A 132 15.01 22.01 -3.50
C TRP A 132 14.05 20.86 -3.82
N THR A 133 12.88 21.19 -4.35
CA THR A 133 11.93 20.19 -4.82
C THR A 133 12.17 19.91 -6.30
N LYS A 134 11.58 18.82 -6.82
CA LYS A 134 11.77 18.41 -8.22
C LYS A 134 11.54 19.52 -9.25
N LYS A 135 10.64 20.48 -8.97
CA LYS A 135 10.35 21.61 -9.88
C LYS A 135 11.51 22.61 -9.98
N ASN A 136 12.42 22.58 -9.02
CA ASN A 136 13.64 23.38 -9.01
C ASN A 136 14.81 22.66 -9.68
N LEU A 137 14.68 21.38 -10.06
CA LEU A 137 15.79 20.52 -10.47
C LEU A 137 15.70 20.14 -11.95
N ARG A 138 16.85 19.81 -12.55
CA ARG A 138 16.93 19.22 -13.90
C ARG A 138 18.01 18.15 -13.95
N LEU A 139 17.83 17.18 -14.84
CA LEU A 139 18.88 16.23 -15.19
C LEU A 139 19.87 16.91 -16.15
N ALA A 140 21.16 16.73 -15.88
CA ALA A 140 22.21 17.09 -16.83
C ALA A 140 22.45 15.93 -17.80
N ASP A 141 23.05 16.23 -18.96
CA ASP A 141 23.37 15.22 -19.97
C ASP A 141 24.47 14.27 -19.44
N HIS A 142 24.08 13.04 -19.10
CA HIS A 142 24.96 12.04 -18.51
C HIS A 142 24.43 10.62 -18.75
N GLU A 143 25.33 9.68 -19.06
CA GLU A 143 25.01 8.26 -19.35
C GLU A 143 24.19 7.53 -18.27
N ILE A 144 24.25 7.97 -17.00
CA ILE A 144 23.53 7.32 -15.90
C ILE A 144 22.06 7.75 -15.85
N THR A 145 21.73 8.86 -16.51
CA THR A 145 20.40 9.47 -16.60
C THR A 145 19.80 9.39 -18.00
N ASP A 146 20.50 8.78 -18.97
CA ASP A 146 19.95 8.54 -20.31
C ASP A 146 18.59 7.85 -20.20
N GLU A 147 17.59 8.34 -20.94
CA GLU A 147 16.21 7.82 -20.94
C GLU A 147 15.45 7.95 -19.60
N LEU A 148 16.08 8.45 -18.54
CA LEU A 148 15.41 8.80 -17.29
C LEU A 148 14.86 10.23 -17.36
N GLY A 149 13.65 10.42 -16.83
CA GLY A 149 13.08 11.71 -16.49
C GLY A 149 13.34 12.08 -15.03
N ILE A 150 13.22 13.38 -14.71
CA ILE A 150 13.34 13.87 -13.32
C ILE A 150 12.36 13.19 -12.36
N GLU A 151 11.21 12.75 -12.89
CA GLU A 151 10.16 12.04 -12.14
C GLU A 151 10.56 10.61 -11.76
N ASP A 152 11.48 9.98 -12.50
CA ASP A 152 11.91 8.61 -12.24
C ASP A 152 12.81 8.53 -11.00
N LEU A 153 13.46 9.63 -10.62
CA LEU A 153 14.37 9.68 -9.47
C LEU A 153 13.66 9.61 -8.11
N GLY A 154 12.35 9.86 -8.00
CA GLY A 154 11.67 9.84 -6.69
C GLY A 154 12.21 10.89 -5.69
N LEU A 155 12.57 12.07 -6.20
CA LEU A 155 13.16 13.15 -5.41
C LEU A 155 12.13 13.79 -4.47
N THR A 156 12.55 14.02 -3.22
CA THR A 156 11.81 14.80 -2.22
C THR A 156 12.44 16.19 -2.03
N TYR A 157 13.04 16.46 -0.87
CA TYR A 157 13.71 17.71 -0.53
C TYR A 157 15.22 17.53 -0.62
N CYS A 158 15.80 18.11 -1.67
CA CYS A 158 17.22 17.98 -1.99
C CYS A 158 18.06 19.11 -1.38
N GLY A 159 19.22 18.76 -0.84
CA GLY A 159 20.29 19.72 -0.51
C GLY A 159 21.27 19.88 -1.68
N ILE A 160 22.42 20.52 -1.42
CA ILE A 160 23.48 20.74 -2.42
C ILE A 160 24.78 20.02 -2.05
N LEU A 161 25.68 19.89 -3.03
CA LEU A 161 26.98 19.26 -2.88
C LEU A 161 28.11 20.26 -3.19
N ASP A 162 29.14 20.27 -2.36
CA ASP A 162 30.45 20.85 -2.68
C ASP A 162 31.34 19.75 -3.24
N ILE A 163 31.93 19.98 -4.41
CA ILE A 163 32.52 18.91 -5.24
C ILE A 163 33.85 19.35 -5.88
N PRO A 164 34.74 18.39 -6.20
CA PRO A 164 35.94 18.68 -6.99
C PRO A 164 35.60 19.21 -8.40
N THR A 165 36.46 20.04 -8.99
CA THR A 165 36.22 20.63 -10.32
C THR A 165 36.13 19.60 -11.47
N LYS A 166 36.65 18.39 -11.29
CA LYS A 166 36.65 17.32 -12.32
C LYS A 166 35.45 16.36 -12.21
N SER A 167 34.46 16.70 -11.41
CA SER A 167 33.25 15.89 -11.19
C SER A 167 32.29 16.01 -12.36
N SER A 168 31.54 14.95 -12.64
CA SER A 168 30.42 14.98 -13.58
C SER A 168 29.12 15.16 -12.80
N VAL A 169 28.38 16.25 -13.06
CA VAL A 169 27.09 16.49 -12.43
C VAL A 169 26.00 15.82 -13.27
N PHE A 170 25.09 15.08 -12.65
CA PHE A 170 23.93 14.47 -13.33
C PHE A 170 22.59 15.04 -12.85
N LEU A 171 22.58 15.69 -11.68
CA LEU A 171 21.39 16.34 -11.11
C LEU A 171 21.79 17.68 -10.48
N GLU A 172 21.11 18.75 -10.88
CA GLU A 172 21.44 20.12 -10.47
C GLU A 172 20.19 21.01 -10.35
N HIS A 173 20.34 22.13 -9.65
CA HIS A 173 19.32 23.18 -9.62
C HIS A 173 19.20 23.87 -10.97
N SER A 174 17.98 23.95 -11.51
CA SER A 174 17.69 24.37 -12.89
C SER A 174 18.10 25.80 -13.23
N ARG A 175 18.28 26.67 -12.23
CA ARG A 175 18.65 28.08 -12.40
C ARG A 175 20.05 28.45 -11.90
N THR A 176 20.49 27.86 -10.80
CA THR A 176 21.79 28.18 -10.18
C THR A 176 22.88 27.19 -10.59
N GLU A 177 22.51 26.05 -11.18
CA GLU A 177 23.41 24.96 -11.58
C GLU A 177 24.16 24.38 -10.37
N GLU A 178 23.63 24.59 -9.16
CA GLU A 178 24.18 24.02 -7.94
C GLU A 178 24.03 22.49 -7.97
N PRO A 179 25.13 21.74 -7.75
CA PRO A 179 25.10 20.28 -7.82
C PRO A 179 24.26 19.66 -6.70
N VAL A 180 23.43 18.68 -7.05
CA VAL A 180 22.63 17.87 -6.12
C VAL A 180 23.00 16.40 -6.19
N GLY A 181 23.36 15.91 -7.39
CA GLY A 181 23.84 14.57 -7.65
C GLY A 181 25.04 14.56 -8.59
N VAL A 182 26.11 13.84 -8.22
CA VAL A 182 27.38 13.82 -8.96
C VAL A 182 28.02 12.44 -9.05
N CYS A 183 28.83 12.27 -10.09
CA CYS A 183 29.69 11.13 -10.34
C CYS A 183 31.16 11.55 -10.34
N LEU A 184 32.00 10.77 -9.65
CA LEU A 184 33.43 10.97 -9.50
C LEU A 184 34.19 9.70 -9.93
N HIS A 185 35.40 9.91 -10.43
CA HIS A 185 36.40 8.84 -10.57
C HIS A 185 37.49 9.04 -9.52
N PHE A 186 37.88 7.95 -8.84
CA PHE A 186 38.93 7.98 -7.83
C PHE A 186 39.77 6.70 -7.88
N GLY A 187 41.08 6.83 -8.10
CA GLY A 187 41.92 5.68 -8.44
C GLY A 187 41.38 4.95 -9.67
N SER A 188 41.16 3.63 -9.54
CA SER A 188 40.48 2.83 -10.56
C SER A 188 38.96 2.71 -10.36
N GLY A 189 38.42 3.24 -9.25
CA GLY A 189 37.00 3.12 -8.89
C GLY A 189 36.16 4.33 -9.23
N ARG A 190 34.91 4.28 -8.77
CA ARG A 190 33.85 5.24 -9.06
C ARG A 190 33.08 5.59 -7.80
N VAL A 191 32.66 6.85 -7.65
CA VAL A 191 31.84 7.31 -6.53
C VAL A 191 30.64 8.08 -7.07
N LEU A 192 29.44 7.75 -6.59
CA LEU A 192 28.20 8.46 -6.85
C LEU A 192 27.73 9.09 -5.54
N LEU A 193 27.43 10.39 -5.56
CA LEU A 193 26.88 11.12 -4.41
C LEU A 193 25.55 11.78 -4.77
N ILE A 194 24.60 11.77 -3.85
CA ILE A 194 23.32 12.45 -4.05
C ILE A 194 22.71 12.94 -2.73
N ASN A 195 22.45 14.25 -2.63
CA ASN A 195 21.94 14.90 -1.41
C ASN A 195 20.41 14.89 -1.36
N THR A 196 19.83 13.70 -1.30
CA THR A 196 18.40 13.50 -1.05
C THR A 196 18.11 12.12 -0.50
N GLN A 197 16.85 11.90 -0.12
CA GLN A 197 16.33 10.65 0.40
C GLN A 197 16.03 9.67 -0.74
N LEU A 198 17.08 9.13 -1.37
CA LEU A 198 16.91 8.08 -2.38
C LEU A 198 17.04 6.68 -1.79
N PHE A 199 16.41 5.72 -2.47
CA PHE A 199 16.59 4.28 -2.24
C PHE A 199 16.05 3.71 -0.92
N GLN A 200 15.17 4.45 -0.24
CA GLN A 200 14.38 3.89 0.86
C GLN A 200 13.48 2.74 0.38
N ARG A 201 13.24 2.64 -0.94
CA ARG A 201 12.30 1.74 -1.58
C ARG A 201 12.81 1.21 -2.91
N GLU A 202 12.23 0.11 -3.34
CA GLU A 202 12.51 -0.53 -4.63
C GLU A 202 12.19 0.43 -5.77
N ASN A 203 13.19 1.15 -6.25
CA ASN A 203 13.15 1.91 -7.51
C ASN A 203 14.16 1.25 -8.45
N HIS A 204 13.72 0.14 -9.05
CA HIS A 204 14.55 -0.74 -9.86
C HIS A 204 15.25 -0.01 -11.02
N PRO A 205 14.58 0.83 -11.83
CA PRO A 205 15.23 1.48 -12.97
C PRO A 205 16.40 2.39 -12.56
N VAL A 206 16.24 3.19 -11.52
CA VAL A 206 17.28 4.13 -11.06
C VAL A 206 18.39 3.39 -10.34
N SER A 207 18.03 2.50 -9.40
CA SER A 207 19.00 1.76 -8.60
C SER A 207 19.87 0.87 -9.50
N GLY A 208 19.25 0.16 -10.46
CA GLY A 208 19.96 -0.69 -11.42
C GLY A 208 20.99 0.08 -12.23
N ARG A 209 20.61 1.22 -12.83
CA ARG A 209 21.55 2.06 -13.60
C ARG A 209 22.73 2.56 -12.76
N PHE A 210 22.45 3.00 -11.54
CA PHE A 210 23.50 3.51 -10.65
C PHE A 210 24.45 2.39 -10.24
N ILE A 211 23.92 1.23 -9.89
CA ILE A 211 24.71 0.06 -9.51
C ILE A 211 25.51 -0.49 -10.69
N ASP A 212 24.94 -0.55 -11.89
CA ASP A 212 25.63 -0.99 -13.11
C ASP A 212 26.82 -0.07 -13.39
N TRP A 213 26.61 1.25 -13.32
CA TRP A 213 27.69 2.20 -13.50
C TRP A 213 28.80 2.05 -12.45
N LEU A 214 28.44 1.77 -11.19
CA LEU A 214 29.39 1.56 -10.10
C LEU A 214 30.13 0.21 -10.18
N GLY A 215 29.48 -0.85 -10.66
CA GLY A 215 29.94 -2.24 -10.58
C GLY A 215 30.94 -2.70 -11.66
N VAL A 216 31.26 -1.85 -12.64
CA VAL A 216 32.00 -2.22 -13.87
C VAL A 216 33.50 -2.45 -13.65
N ASN A 217 34.14 -1.71 -12.74
CA ASN A 217 35.61 -1.64 -12.71
C ASN A 217 36.28 -2.72 -11.84
N ARG A 218 35.62 -3.16 -10.77
CA ARG A 218 36.22 -4.12 -9.82
C ARG A 218 36.17 -5.53 -10.39
N VAL A 219 37.27 -6.27 -10.26
CA VAL A 219 37.29 -7.73 -10.41
C VAL A 219 37.20 -8.33 -9.02
N SER A 220 36.05 -8.91 -8.67
CA SER A 220 35.87 -9.56 -7.37
C SER A 220 36.87 -10.72 -7.22
N LEU A 221 37.54 -10.79 -6.06
CA LEU A 221 38.57 -11.80 -5.77
C LEU A 221 37.96 -13.16 -5.37
N THR A 222 36.64 -13.22 -5.18
CA THR A 222 35.93 -14.43 -4.79
C THR A 222 35.62 -15.30 -6.00
N THR A 223 36.21 -16.50 -6.05
CA THR A 223 35.85 -17.56 -6.99
C THR A 223 34.41 -18.02 -6.74
N GLY A 224 33.68 -18.42 -7.78
CA GLY A 224 32.22 -18.68 -7.76
C GLY A 224 31.69 -19.76 -6.80
N ALA A 225 32.53 -20.31 -5.90
CA ALA A 225 32.17 -21.33 -4.92
C ALA A 225 31.95 -20.79 -3.49
N GLN A 226 32.28 -19.53 -3.17
CA GLN A 226 32.01 -18.97 -1.83
C GLN A 226 30.58 -18.43 -1.74
N THR A 227 29.80 -18.98 -0.80
CA THR A 227 28.46 -18.49 -0.46
C THR A 227 28.58 -17.14 0.23
N ILE A 228 28.06 -16.09 -0.40
CA ILE A 228 27.93 -14.76 0.19
C ILE A 228 26.61 -14.73 0.96
N SER A 229 26.66 -14.30 2.22
CA SER A 229 25.46 -14.19 3.08
C SER A 229 24.55 -13.06 2.63
N ASP A 230 23.23 -13.22 2.81
CA ASP A 230 22.27 -12.14 2.56
C ASP A 230 22.30 -11.07 3.66
N GLU A 231 22.78 -11.43 4.86
CA GLU A 231 22.93 -10.52 5.99
C GLU A 231 24.25 -10.78 6.74
N ILE A 232 24.93 -9.71 7.16
CA ILE A 232 25.98 -9.74 8.17
C ILE A 232 25.34 -9.25 9.47
N PRO A 233 25.01 -10.16 10.41
CA PRO A 233 24.23 -9.81 11.59
C PRO A 233 25.07 -9.01 12.59
N VAL A 234 24.37 -8.27 13.44
CA VAL A 234 24.93 -7.61 14.62
C VAL A 234 24.32 -8.23 15.87
N GLU A 235 25.11 -8.34 16.95
CA GLU A 235 24.60 -8.83 18.22
C GLU A 235 23.58 -7.83 18.79
N GLU A 236 22.34 -8.32 18.97
CA GLU A 236 21.26 -7.59 19.61
C GLU A 236 21.31 -7.83 21.12
N GLN A 237 21.24 -6.74 21.88
CA GLN A 237 21.15 -6.74 23.33
C GLN A 237 19.74 -6.34 23.76
N VAL A 238 19.36 -6.73 24.99
CA VAL A 238 18.06 -6.40 25.57
C VAL A 238 18.26 -5.80 26.95
N LYS A 239 17.63 -4.66 27.20
CA LYS A 239 17.46 -4.09 28.53
C LYS A 239 16.00 -4.12 28.93
N GLU A 240 15.72 -4.70 30.10
CA GLU A 240 14.36 -4.85 30.61
C GLU A 240 14.21 -4.19 31.98
N ASP A 241 13.09 -3.50 32.19
CA ASP A 241 12.65 -3.01 33.49
C ASP A 241 11.12 -3.06 33.59
N GLY A 242 10.60 -3.97 34.41
CA GLY A 242 9.16 -4.19 34.55
C GLY A 242 8.49 -4.59 33.23
N LYS A 243 7.63 -3.72 32.71
CA LYS A 243 6.87 -3.91 31.45
C LYS A 243 7.53 -3.24 30.25
N ILE A 244 8.72 -2.68 30.41
CA ILE A 244 9.46 -2.00 29.35
C ILE A 244 10.66 -2.86 28.94
N LYS A 245 10.73 -3.17 27.65
CA LYS A 245 11.82 -3.92 27.03
C LYS A 245 12.39 -3.12 25.86
N ILE A 246 13.70 -2.89 25.89
CA ILE A 246 14.43 -2.15 24.86
C ILE A 246 15.42 -3.10 24.19
N PHE A 247 15.23 -3.32 22.89
CA PHE A 247 16.15 -4.03 22.01
C PHE A 247 17.10 -3.02 21.38
N TYR A 248 18.40 -3.28 21.38
CA TYR A 248 19.40 -2.35 20.86
C TYR A 248 20.66 -3.06 20.38
N THR A 249 21.51 -2.33 19.65
CA THR A 249 22.85 -2.76 19.24
C THR A 249 23.91 -1.89 19.90
N HIS A 250 25.17 -2.31 19.86
CA HIS A 250 26.27 -1.55 20.46
C HIS A 250 26.45 -0.13 19.87
N PHE A 251 25.92 0.15 18.68
CA PHE A 251 25.97 1.49 18.05
C PHE A 251 25.13 2.56 18.75
N VAL A 252 24.18 2.17 19.61
CA VAL A 252 23.24 3.08 20.28
C VAL A 252 23.16 2.84 21.80
N GLU A 253 24.11 2.08 22.34
CA GLU A 253 24.14 1.69 23.75
C GLU A 253 24.11 2.91 24.70
N ASP A 254 24.77 4.01 24.31
CA ASP A 254 24.82 5.27 25.03
C ASP A 254 23.45 5.97 25.16
N ARG A 255 22.47 5.59 24.32
CA ARG A 255 21.11 6.16 24.32
C ARG A 255 20.10 5.30 25.06
N VAL A 256 20.43 4.07 25.43
CA VAL A 256 19.51 3.11 26.05
C VAL A 256 18.98 3.59 27.40
N ASP A 257 19.86 4.18 28.24
CA ASP A 257 19.46 4.68 29.56
C ASP A 257 18.49 5.87 29.45
N THR A 258 18.76 6.79 28.53
CA THR A 258 17.86 7.91 28.22
C THR A 258 16.52 7.40 27.71
N CYS A 259 16.52 6.42 26.80
CA CYS A 259 15.32 5.79 26.28
C CYS A 259 14.47 5.18 27.41
N MET A 260 15.11 4.40 28.29
CA MET A 260 14.47 3.75 29.43
C MET A 260 13.87 4.79 30.39
N ALA A 261 14.60 5.85 30.70
CA ALA A 261 14.12 6.91 31.57
C ALA A 261 12.88 7.63 30.98
N PHE A 262 12.92 7.95 29.67
CA PHE A 262 11.81 8.60 28.99
C PHE A 262 10.58 7.67 28.90
N ALA A 263 10.79 6.41 28.52
CA ALA A 263 9.72 5.41 28.42
C ALA A 263 9.03 5.17 29.77
N LYS A 264 9.79 5.11 30.87
CA LYS A 264 9.22 5.00 32.22
C LYS A 264 8.33 6.17 32.57
N LYS A 265 8.83 7.40 32.38
CA LYS A 265 8.07 8.60 32.72
C LYS A 265 6.80 8.73 31.88
N LEU A 266 6.87 8.41 30.59
CA LEU A 266 5.69 8.37 29.71
C LEU A 266 4.71 7.26 30.11
N ALA A 267 5.20 6.06 30.44
CA ALA A 267 4.37 4.96 30.90
C ALA A 267 3.66 5.30 32.22
N GLU A 268 4.34 5.93 33.18
CA GLU A 268 3.76 6.41 34.43
C GLU A 268 2.65 7.45 34.21
N GLU A 269 2.91 8.44 33.36
CA GLU A 269 1.91 9.44 32.97
C GLU A 269 0.70 8.78 32.32
N MET A 270 0.92 7.88 31.36
CA MET A 270 -0.13 7.14 30.68
C MET A 270 -0.95 6.28 31.64
N LEU A 271 -0.32 5.64 32.63
CA LEU A 271 -1.02 4.89 33.68
C LEU A 271 -1.91 5.78 34.54
N SER A 272 -1.47 7.01 34.82
CA SER A 272 -2.22 7.95 35.65
C SER A 272 -3.50 8.45 34.97
N GLU A 273 -3.52 8.50 33.64
CA GLU A 273 -4.65 9.00 32.86
C GLU A 273 -5.49 7.90 32.20
N PHE A 274 -4.87 6.78 31.85
CA PHE A 274 -5.49 5.66 31.17
C PHE A 274 -5.27 4.39 31.99
N SER A 275 -6.31 3.97 32.72
CA SER A 275 -6.25 2.78 33.58
C SER A 275 -5.84 1.49 32.84
N GLU A 276 -6.15 1.42 31.54
CA GLU A 276 -5.81 0.34 30.64
C GLU A 276 -4.31 0.25 30.35
N GLY A 277 -3.56 1.33 30.60
CA GLY A 277 -2.10 1.38 30.51
C GLY A 277 -1.43 0.29 31.36
N GLU A 278 -2.07 -0.16 32.45
CA GLU A 278 -1.54 -1.24 33.29
C GLU A 278 -1.40 -2.55 32.52
N LYS A 279 -2.10 -2.73 31.41
CA LYS A 279 -2.05 -3.99 30.63
C LYS A 279 -1.07 -3.91 29.46
N ILE A 280 -0.41 -2.77 29.26
CA ILE A 280 0.46 -2.52 28.11
C ILE A 280 1.91 -2.91 28.43
N GLU A 281 2.47 -3.81 27.64
CA GLU A 281 3.92 -4.06 27.59
C GLU A 281 4.52 -3.15 26.51
N TRP A 282 5.55 -2.39 26.88
CA TRP A 282 6.29 -1.51 25.98
C TRP A 282 7.48 -2.27 25.41
N LYS A 283 7.40 -2.61 24.13
CA LYS A 283 8.53 -3.16 23.36
C LYS A 283 9.08 -2.04 22.48
N ILE A 284 10.34 -1.70 22.66
CA ILE A 284 11.02 -0.63 21.93
C ILE A 284 12.22 -1.23 21.18
N ASP A 285 12.27 -1.01 19.87
CA ASP A 285 13.42 -1.31 19.03
C ASP A 285 14.22 -0.02 18.83
N LEU A 286 15.30 0.15 19.60
CA LEU A 286 16.16 1.32 19.55
C LEU A 286 17.23 1.10 18.47
N ILE A 287 17.12 1.84 17.37
CA ILE A 287 17.93 1.62 16.16
C ILE A 287 18.91 2.78 15.89
N PRO A 288 20.07 2.55 15.25
CA PRO A 288 21.01 3.60 14.85
C PRO A 288 20.45 4.36 13.64
N SER A 289 19.39 5.14 13.81
CA SER A 289 18.74 5.91 12.75
C SER A 289 18.06 7.16 13.31
N CYS A 290 17.54 8.01 12.43
CA CYS A 290 16.64 9.12 12.76
C CYS A 290 15.16 8.77 12.51
N VAL A 291 14.86 7.54 12.06
CA VAL A 291 13.50 7.06 11.80
C VAL A 291 12.83 6.62 13.09
N HIS A 292 11.54 6.95 13.21
CA HIS A 292 10.63 6.30 14.15
C HIS A 292 9.45 5.71 13.37
N ARG A 293 8.93 4.58 13.87
CA ARG A 293 7.74 3.93 13.33
C ARG A 293 7.09 3.05 14.39
N TYR A 294 5.77 3.11 14.49
CA TYR A 294 4.97 2.10 15.18
C TYR A 294 4.48 1.03 14.18
N GLY A 295 4.71 -0.24 14.52
CA GLY A 295 4.25 -1.37 13.72
C GLY A 295 2.74 -1.56 13.80
N PHE A 296 1.97 -0.89 12.92
CA PHE A 296 0.50 -0.89 13.00
C PHE A 296 -0.21 -2.15 12.50
N ASN A 297 0.44 -3.12 11.82
CA ASN A 297 -0.33 -4.23 11.25
C ASN A 297 0.37 -5.59 11.10
N TRP A 298 1.66 -5.74 11.40
CA TRP A 298 2.34 -7.02 11.18
C TRP A 298 3.43 -7.17 12.23
N GLN A 299 3.38 -8.28 12.97
CA GLN A 299 4.34 -8.67 14.01
C GLN A 299 4.16 -7.87 15.31
N ASP A 300 4.47 -8.48 16.45
CA ASP A 300 4.33 -7.90 17.81
C ASP A 300 4.42 -6.38 17.85
N ALA A 301 3.38 -5.69 18.35
CA ALA A 301 3.35 -4.24 18.52
C ALA A 301 4.65 -3.74 19.18
N ILE A 302 5.54 -3.18 18.35
CA ILE A 302 6.86 -2.71 18.72
C ILE A 302 7.00 -1.28 18.20
N MET A 303 7.52 -0.41 19.06
CA MET A 303 7.89 0.95 18.70
C MET A 303 9.33 0.93 18.22
N THR A 304 9.56 1.17 16.94
CA THR A 304 10.91 1.43 16.42
C THR A 304 11.24 2.89 16.65
N ILE A 305 12.31 3.17 17.39
CA ILE A 305 12.73 4.54 17.71
C ILE A 305 14.18 4.75 17.30
N GLY A 306 14.42 5.80 16.52
CA GLY A 306 15.75 6.23 16.13
C GLY A 306 16.51 6.87 17.28
N ALA A 307 17.69 6.34 17.59
CA ALA A 307 18.55 6.85 18.65
C ALA A 307 19.37 8.07 18.23
N CYS A 308 19.55 8.30 16.93
CA CYS A 308 20.48 9.28 16.37
C CYS A 308 19.88 10.69 16.24
N VAL A 309 18.94 11.05 17.12
CA VAL A 309 18.24 12.35 17.11
C VAL A 309 18.58 13.16 18.35
N SER A 310 18.33 14.48 18.33
CA SER A 310 18.46 15.32 19.52
C SER A 310 17.53 14.86 20.65
N PRO A 311 17.87 15.06 21.95
CA PRO A 311 16.99 14.71 23.07
C PRO A 311 15.52 15.18 22.96
N PRO A 312 15.22 16.44 22.57
CA PRO A 312 13.83 16.87 22.36
C PRO A 312 13.14 16.10 21.22
N ARG A 313 13.84 15.82 20.12
CA ARG A 313 13.30 15.00 19.02
C ARG A 313 13.11 13.54 19.43
N PHE A 314 13.94 13.03 20.32
CA PHE A 314 13.79 11.69 20.88
C PHE A 314 12.53 11.58 21.74
N ALA A 315 12.28 12.57 22.60
CA ALA A 315 11.06 12.70 23.39
C ALA A 315 9.82 12.79 22.50
N TYR A 316 9.87 13.63 21.46
CA TYR A 316 8.80 13.75 20.46
C TYR A 316 8.48 12.41 19.79
N ALA A 317 9.50 11.74 19.22
CA ALA A 317 9.33 10.47 18.52
C ALA A 317 8.75 9.38 19.43
N LEU A 318 9.22 9.28 20.68
CA LEU A 318 8.69 8.33 21.64
C LEU A 318 7.22 8.61 21.99
N GLY A 319 6.83 9.89 22.11
CA GLY A 319 5.43 10.28 22.29
C GLY A 319 4.53 9.93 21.10
N VAL A 320 5.01 10.18 19.87
CA VAL A 320 4.33 9.81 18.63
C VAL A 320 4.05 8.31 18.60
N GLU A 321 5.06 7.47 18.83
CA GLU A 321 4.87 6.01 18.75
C GLU A 321 4.09 5.44 19.94
N ALA A 322 4.22 6.05 21.13
CA ALA A 322 3.39 5.69 22.28
C ALA A 322 1.90 5.96 22.00
N SER A 323 1.58 6.99 21.21
CA SER A 323 0.21 7.26 20.77
C SER A 323 -0.34 6.12 19.90
N GLY A 324 0.48 5.53 19.03
CA GLY A 324 0.13 4.35 18.24
C GLY A 324 -0.06 3.10 19.10
N LEU A 325 0.79 2.93 20.12
CA LEU A 325 0.65 1.86 21.10
C LEU A 325 -0.66 1.97 21.90
N LEU A 326 -1.02 3.18 22.33
CA LEU A 326 -2.29 3.44 23.01
C LEU A 326 -3.48 3.15 22.11
N ALA A 327 -3.45 3.67 20.89
CA ALA A 327 -4.47 3.43 19.88
C ALA A 327 -4.70 1.94 19.66
N ASP A 328 -3.62 1.16 19.54
CA ASP A 328 -3.75 -0.29 19.39
C ASP A 328 -4.31 -0.95 20.67
N LYS A 329 -3.76 -0.67 21.85
CA LYS A 329 -4.04 -1.47 23.05
C LYS A 329 -5.28 -1.05 23.84
N THR A 330 -5.88 0.09 23.52
CA THR A 330 -7.01 0.65 24.27
C THR A 330 -8.17 1.03 23.34
N PRO A 331 -9.39 1.29 23.84
CA PRO A 331 -10.48 1.82 23.01
C PRO A 331 -10.15 3.13 22.27
N PHE A 332 -9.04 3.78 22.65
CA PHE A 332 -8.48 4.97 22.03
C PHE A 332 -8.19 4.82 20.53
N GLY A 333 -7.98 3.60 20.01
CA GLY A 333 -7.77 3.39 18.56
C GLY A 333 -8.86 3.99 17.67
N LYS A 334 -10.10 4.04 18.19
CA LYS A 334 -11.20 4.71 17.50
C LYS A 334 -11.04 6.23 17.47
N ALA A 335 -10.47 6.80 18.52
CA ALA A 335 -10.17 8.23 18.59
C ALA A 335 -9.11 8.60 17.55
N THR A 336 -8.13 7.74 17.29
CA THR A 336 -7.15 7.97 16.21
C THR A 336 -7.75 7.85 14.81
N GLU A 337 -8.70 6.95 14.58
CA GLU A 337 -9.42 6.84 13.30
C GLU A 337 -10.35 8.05 13.07
N ILE A 338 -10.95 8.58 14.15
CA ILE A 338 -11.92 9.68 14.10
C ILE A 338 -11.23 11.06 14.13
N ILE A 339 -10.15 11.24 14.91
CA ILE A 339 -9.35 12.49 15.01
C ILE A 339 -8.26 12.54 13.93
N PHE A 340 -8.69 12.32 12.68
CA PHE A 340 -7.92 12.59 11.47
C PHE A 340 -6.86 11.52 11.14
N GLU A 341 -6.97 10.96 9.92
CA GLU A 341 -5.98 10.10 9.29
C GLU A 341 -4.59 10.80 9.25
N GLY A 342 -3.79 10.60 10.29
CA GLY A 342 -2.33 10.54 10.20
C GLY A 342 -1.51 11.52 11.05
N GLU A 343 -1.91 12.77 11.27
CA GLU A 343 -0.91 13.78 11.70
C GLU A 343 -1.25 14.60 12.94
N GLY A 344 -2.50 15.05 13.13
CA GLY A 344 -2.83 15.94 14.25
C GLY A 344 -2.64 15.26 15.61
N PHE A 345 -3.25 14.09 15.78
CA PHE A 345 -3.22 13.38 17.06
C PHE A 345 -1.80 12.93 17.48
N PRO A 346 -1.02 12.20 16.65
CA PRO A 346 0.34 11.81 17.01
C PRO A 346 1.25 13.02 17.26
N PHE A 347 1.07 14.12 16.52
CA PHE A 347 1.82 15.37 16.73
C PHE A 347 1.63 15.92 18.14
N PHE A 348 0.40 16.07 18.63
CA PHE A 348 0.17 16.60 19.99
C PHE A 348 0.63 15.64 21.07
N PHE A 349 0.61 14.32 20.84
CA PHE A 349 1.23 13.36 21.75
C PHE A 349 2.76 13.50 21.81
N GLY A 350 3.40 13.76 20.66
CA GLY A 350 4.82 14.12 20.61
C GLY A 350 5.13 15.40 21.37
N ILE A 351 4.35 16.48 21.15
CA ILE A 351 4.48 17.75 21.88
C ILE A 351 4.28 17.55 23.39
N ARG A 352 3.28 16.76 23.77
CA ARG A 352 3.00 16.46 25.17
C ARG A 352 4.14 15.68 25.81
N ALA A 353 4.69 14.67 25.12
CA ALA A 353 5.84 13.93 25.59
C ALA A 353 7.07 14.82 25.78
N MET A 354 7.32 15.76 24.86
CA MET A 354 8.37 16.76 25.01
C MET A 354 8.19 17.58 26.29
N LYS A 355 6.99 18.13 26.53
CA LYS A 355 6.70 18.90 27.75
C LYS A 355 6.90 18.06 29.01
N LEU A 356 6.35 16.85 29.05
CA LEU A 356 6.50 15.93 30.19
C LEU A 356 7.97 15.62 30.47
N LEU A 357 8.79 15.48 29.43
CA LEU A 357 10.20 15.11 29.54
C LEU A 357 11.15 16.31 29.75
N GLY A 358 10.62 17.54 29.89
CA GLY A 358 11.37 18.75 30.22
C GLY A 358 11.89 19.55 29.02
N PHE A 359 11.23 19.43 27.86
CA PHE A 359 11.52 20.15 26.62
C PHE A 359 10.38 21.11 26.25
N GLU A 360 9.88 21.87 27.22
CA GLU A 360 8.73 22.76 27.05
C GLU A 360 9.01 23.89 26.04
N GLN A 361 10.25 24.40 26.01
CA GLN A 361 10.62 25.47 25.08
C GLN A 361 10.61 24.96 23.64
N GLU A 362 11.25 23.82 23.36
CA GLU A 362 11.30 23.23 22.02
C GLU A 362 9.91 22.78 21.54
N ALA A 363 9.05 22.34 22.48
CA ALA A 363 7.67 22.03 22.20
C ALA A 363 6.88 23.30 21.81
N ALA A 364 7.11 24.42 22.49
CA ALA A 364 6.49 25.70 22.16
C ALA A 364 6.98 26.26 20.81
N GLU A 365 8.27 26.11 20.49
CA GLU A 365 8.84 26.49 19.20
C GLU A 365 8.19 25.71 18.04
N MET A 366 8.04 24.40 18.19
CA MET A 366 7.40 23.55 17.18
C MET A 366 5.92 23.91 16.97
N LEU A 367 5.19 24.21 18.05
CA LEU A 367 3.81 24.71 17.95
C LEU A 367 3.73 26.08 17.27
N ALA A 368 4.64 27.00 17.61
CA ALA A 368 4.66 28.35 17.06
C ALA A 368 4.96 28.36 15.55
N GLU A 369 5.82 27.46 15.09
CA GLU A 369 6.12 27.26 13.67
C GLU A 369 4.87 26.83 12.88
N VAL A 370 4.15 25.81 13.37
CA VAL A 370 2.90 25.35 12.76
C VAL A 370 1.85 26.47 12.71
N GLU A 371 1.73 27.26 13.77
CA GLU A 371 0.83 28.40 13.79
C GLU A 371 1.22 29.50 12.79
N GLN A 372 2.52 29.81 12.70
CA GLN A 372 3.00 30.82 11.77
C GLN A 372 2.65 30.42 10.34
N GLN A 373 2.89 29.17 9.98
CA GLN A 373 2.54 28.64 8.66
C GLN A 373 1.03 28.68 8.39
N PHE A 374 0.19 28.33 9.37
CA PHE A 374 -1.27 28.47 9.25
C PHE A 374 -1.67 29.94 9.05
N ARG A 375 -1.05 30.89 9.78
CA ARG A 375 -1.32 32.33 9.64
C ARG A 375 -0.95 32.85 8.25
N GLU A 376 0.22 32.47 7.74
CA GLU A 376 0.71 32.88 6.42
C GLU A 376 -0.20 32.40 5.28
N ASN A 377 -0.93 31.29 5.47
CA ASN A 377 -1.82 30.69 4.49
C ASN A 377 -3.32 30.79 4.87
N ALA A 378 -3.66 31.57 5.90
CA ALA A 378 -4.95 31.47 6.59
C ALA A 378 -6.17 31.77 5.70
N GLU A 379 -6.07 32.68 4.73
CA GLU A 379 -7.20 32.97 3.83
C GLU A 379 -7.53 31.77 2.93
N ALA A 380 -6.52 31.06 2.44
CA ALA A 380 -6.70 29.86 1.63
C ALA A 380 -7.09 28.64 2.49
N GLU A 381 -6.47 28.48 3.66
CA GLU A 381 -6.67 27.31 4.52
C GLU A 381 -7.98 27.34 5.31
N LYS A 382 -8.46 28.52 5.75
CA LYS A 382 -9.76 28.62 6.46
C LYS A 382 -10.93 28.21 5.59
N LEU A 383 -10.86 28.48 4.29
CA LEU A 383 -11.91 28.13 3.32
C LEU A 383 -11.93 26.64 2.95
N ILE A 384 -10.94 25.85 3.40
CA ILE A 384 -10.93 24.40 3.18
C ILE A 384 -12.05 23.76 4.01
N ASP A 385 -13.05 23.22 3.33
CA ASP A 385 -14.13 22.45 3.94
C ASP A 385 -13.65 21.02 4.22
N ILE A 386 -13.20 20.76 5.46
CA ILE A 386 -12.61 19.47 5.86
C ILE A 386 -13.60 18.29 5.77
N ALA A 387 -14.91 18.55 5.72
CA ALA A 387 -15.93 17.50 5.51
C ALA A 387 -16.05 17.05 4.05
N LYS A 388 -15.42 17.79 3.11
CA LYS A 388 -15.40 17.48 1.67
C LYS A 388 -14.02 17.04 1.17
N VAL A 389 -13.03 17.02 2.05
CA VAL A 389 -11.64 16.69 1.71
C VAL A 389 -11.45 15.19 1.79
N TYR A 390 -11.26 14.53 0.64
CA TYR A 390 -10.96 13.10 0.60
C TYR A 390 -9.50 12.78 0.96
N GLU A 391 -8.51 13.61 0.57
CA GLU A 391 -7.06 13.38 0.86
C GLU A 391 -6.21 14.69 0.86
N GLN A 392 -6.81 15.87 0.98
CA GLN A 392 -6.06 17.13 1.00
C GLN A 392 -5.49 17.39 2.40
N ARG A 393 -4.18 17.22 2.57
CA ARG A 393 -3.49 17.67 3.78
C ARG A 393 -3.81 19.14 4.04
N SER A 394 -4.20 19.43 5.28
CA SER A 394 -4.56 20.78 5.69
C SER A 394 -4.10 21.03 7.12
N ARG A 395 -3.32 22.10 7.31
CA ARG A 395 -2.91 22.55 8.65
C ARG A 395 -4.09 23.01 9.50
N LYS A 396 -5.27 23.26 8.88
CA LYS A 396 -6.53 23.54 9.58
C LYS A 396 -6.87 22.46 10.61
N LEU A 397 -6.53 21.20 10.36
CA LEU A 397 -6.79 20.10 11.30
C LEU A 397 -5.97 20.22 12.59
N ILE A 398 -4.67 20.48 12.44
CA ILE A 398 -3.76 20.70 13.59
C ILE A 398 -4.18 21.95 14.35
N TRP A 399 -4.56 23.01 13.63
CA TRP A 399 -5.08 24.25 14.23
C TRP A 399 -6.39 24.03 15.00
N ILE A 400 -7.35 23.26 14.45
CA ILE A 400 -8.62 22.91 15.14
C ILE A 400 -8.31 22.21 16.46
N LEU A 401 -7.48 21.17 16.42
CA LEU A 401 -7.16 20.38 17.61
C LEU A 401 -6.43 21.23 18.65
N LYS A 402 -5.52 22.11 18.23
CA LYS A 402 -4.89 23.10 19.12
C LYS A 402 -5.93 23.99 19.79
N ALA A 403 -6.84 24.59 19.03
CA ALA A 403 -7.85 25.49 19.56
C ALA A 403 -8.78 24.79 20.57
N LEU A 404 -9.11 23.52 20.33
CA LEU A 404 -9.88 22.69 21.26
C LEU A 404 -9.09 22.39 22.54
N LEU A 405 -7.81 22.03 22.43
CA LEU A 405 -6.94 21.79 23.60
C LEU A 405 -6.75 23.06 24.43
N GLU A 406 -6.58 24.23 23.80
CA GLU A 406 -6.48 25.51 24.51
C GLU A 406 -7.78 25.89 25.24
N LYS A 407 -8.94 25.57 24.66
CA LYS A 407 -10.24 25.88 25.26
C LYS A 407 -10.62 24.90 26.38
N TYR A 408 -10.36 23.61 26.17
CA TYR A 408 -10.90 22.55 27.02
C TYR A 408 -9.86 21.83 27.89
N GLY A 409 -8.56 22.00 27.64
CA GLY A 409 -7.48 21.37 28.39
C GLY A 409 -6.94 20.08 27.77
N ASP A 410 -5.77 19.63 28.25
CA ASP A 410 -5.07 18.44 27.78
C ASP A 410 -5.80 17.12 28.13
N ASP A 411 -6.74 17.17 29.08
CA ASP A 411 -7.61 16.04 29.49
C ASP A 411 -8.70 15.71 28.46
N LEU A 412 -8.85 16.54 27.40
CA LEU A 412 -9.78 16.30 26.29
C LEU A 412 -9.63 14.90 25.70
N PHE A 413 -8.39 14.41 25.56
CA PHE A 413 -8.13 13.08 25.03
C PHE A 413 -8.66 11.98 25.95
N VAL A 414 -8.54 12.15 27.28
CA VAL A 414 -9.07 11.20 28.27
C VAL A 414 -10.59 11.16 28.18
N ARG A 415 -11.26 12.32 28.20
CA ARG A 415 -12.73 12.41 28.07
C ARG A 415 -13.24 11.81 26.76
N LEU A 416 -12.52 12.02 25.66
CA LEU A 416 -12.88 11.42 24.37
C LEU A 416 -12.73 9.89 24.39
N ALA A 417 -11.67 9.38 25.03
CA ALA A 417 -11.47 7.94 25.20
C ALA A 417 -12.61 7.31 26.00
N GLU A 418 -13.06 7.98 27.07
CA GLU A 418 -14.20 7.55 27.88
C GLU A 418 -15.48 7.45 27.03
N VAL A 419 -15.82 8.49 26.26
CA VAL A 419 -17.00 8.49 25.38
C VAL A 419 -16.95 7.36 24.34
N LEU A 420 -15.77 7.09 23.78
CA LEU A 420 -15.58 6.01 22.79
C LEU A 420 -15.58 4.60 23.41
N SER A 421 -15.30 4.50 24.71
CA SER A 421 -15.27 3.24 25.45
C SER A 421 -16.67 2.67 25.78
N GLU A 422 -17.73 3.47 25.66
CA GLU A 422 -19.12 3.12 26.03
C GLU A 422 -19.74 1.95 25.19
N LYS A 423 -19.13 1.58 24.05
CA LYS A 423 -19.35 0.41 23.14
C LYS A 423 -20.78 0.04 22.69
N PRO A 424 -20.95 -0.14 21.35
CA PRO A 424 -20.77 -1.47 20.71
C PRO A 424 -19.68 -1.56 19.61
N SER A 425 -19.58 -2.74 18.99
CA SER A 425 -18.60 -3.18 17.97
C SER A 425 -18.68 -2.48 16.62
N ASP A 426 -19.74 -1.70 16.37
CA ASP A 426 -19.99 -1.03 15.08
C ASP A 426 -20.53 0.39 15.33
N THR A 427 -19.62 1.31 15.66
CA THR A 427 -19.89 2.68 16.15
C THR A 427 -20.50 3.61 15.10
N GLU A 428 -20.75 3.13 13.89
CA GLU A 428 -21.21 3.95 12.78
C GLU A 428 -22.52 3.46 12.17
N LYS A 429 -23.05 2.32 12.62
CA LYS A 429 -24.27 1.71 12.06
C LYS A 429 -25.45 2.67 11.96
N ASN A 430 -25.57 3.62 12.89
CA ASN A 430 -26.66 4.60 12.94
C ASN A 430 -26.26 6.01 12.45
N MET A 431 -25.06 6.15 11.86
CA MET A 431 -24.49 7.37 11.29
C MET A 431 -24.11 7.12 9.82
N PRO A 432 -25.09 6.94 8.91
CA PRO A 432 -24.85 6.49 7.54
C PRO A 432 -23.96 7.48 6.77
N ARG A 433 -22.87 6.94 6.19
CA ARG A 433 -21.81 7.71 5.50
C ARG A 433 -22.28 8.41 4.21
N THR A 434 -23.47 8.07 3.75
CA THR A 434 -24.10 8.69 2.57
C THR A 434 -24.53 10.14 2.86
N THR A 435 -25.03 10.42 4.07
CA THR A 435 -25.39 11.79 4.50
C THR A 435 -24.40 12.38 5.50
N PHE A 436 -23.93 11.61 6.48
CA PHE A 436 -23.06 12.10 7.54
C PHE A 436 -21.58 11.82 7.21
N SER A 437 -20.75 12.86 7.20
CA SER A 437 -19.32 12.74 6.94
C SER A 437 -18.56 12.17 8.14
N GLU A 438 -17.30 11.75 7.94
CA GLU A 438 -16.36 11.43 9.02
C GLU A 438 -16.17 12.60 9.99
N THR A 439 -16.15 13.81 9.44
CA THR A 439 -16.11 15.04 10.24
C THR A 439 -17.36 15.19 11.12
N ASP A 440 -18.55 14.81 10.65
CA ASP A 440 -19.77 14.87 11.48
C ASP A 440 -19.72 13.91 12.67
N SER A 441 -19.24 12.67 12.45
CA SER A 441 -18.99 11.70 13.54
C SER A 441 -17.97 12.25 14.54
N LEU A 442 -16.87 12.84 14.06
CA LEU A 442 -15.87 13.46 14.91
C LEU A 442 -16.46 14.58 15.77
N ILE A 443 -17.20 15.51 15.15
CA ILE A 443 -17.82 16.62 15.87
C ILE A 443 -18.78 16.09 16.93
N TYR A 444 -19.56 15.05 16.64
CA TYR A 444 -20.43 14.39 17.62
C TYR A 444 -19.66 13.89 18.84
N TYR A 445 -18.60 13.10 18.64
CA TYR A 445 -17.83 12.53 19.76
C TYR A 445 -17.08 13.61 20.55
N LEU A 446 -16.48 14.60 19.87
CA LEU A 446 -15.86 15.74 20.53
C LEU A 446 -16.89 16.53 21.35
N SER A 447 -18.06 16.81 20.79
CA SER A 447 -19.13 17.55 21.47
C SER A 447 -19.60 16.82 22.73
N ARG A 448 -19.73 15.49 22.68
CA ARG A 448 -20.02 14.68 23.87
C ARG A 448 -18.90 14.69 24.89
N ALA A 449 -17.64 14.61 24.45
CA ALA A 449 -16.48 14.65 25.34
C ALA A 449 -16.34 15.98 26.08
N VAL A 450 -16.67 17.11 25.42
CA VAL A 450 -16.59 18.45 26.04
C VAL A 450 -17.89 18.91 26.69
N GLY A 451 -19.01 18.23 26.43
CA GLY A 451 -20.33 18.63 26.91
C GLY A 451 -20.89 19.91 26.26
N GLU A 452 -20.41 20.28 25.08
CA GLU A 452 -20.77 21.49 24.33
C GLU A 452 -21.04 21.10 22.86
N ASP A 453 -22.08 21.68 22.24
CA ASP A 453 -22.35 21.48 20.81
C ASP A 453 -21.31 22.22 19.95
N LEU A 454 -20.41 21.48 19.31
CA LEU A 454 -19.35 22.03 18.46
C LEU A 454 -19.79 22.24 17.01
N PHE A 455 -20.94 21.72 16.56
CA PHE A 455 -21.38 21.86 15.16
C PHE A 455 -21.47 23.33 14.69
N PRO A 456 -21.98 24.30 15.50
CA PRO A 456 -21.98 25.71 15.13
C PRO A 456 -20.58 26.29 14.90
N TRP A 457 -19.60 25.92 15.74
CA TRP A 457 -18.23 26.41 15.62
C TRP A 457 -17.54 25.86 14.37
N PHE A 458 -17.70 24.57 14.07
CA PHE A 458 -17.18 23.99 12.83
C PHE A 458 -17.80 24.65 11.59
N LYS A 459 -19.10 24.98 11.64
CA LYS A 459 -19.77 25.74 10.57
C LYS A 459 -19.20 27.14 10.39
N GLU A 460 -18.92 27.85 11.48
CA GLU A 460 -18.33 29.19 11.45
C GLU A 460 -16.96 29.22 10.77
N ILE A 461 -16.13 28.19 11.02
CA ILE A 461 -14.82 28.06 10.37
C ILE A 461 -14.91 27.47 8.96
N GLY A 462 -16.09 27.37 8.35
CA GLY A 462 -16.25 26.98 6.94
C GLY A 462 -16.31 25.47 6.68
N THR A 463 -16.64 24.65 7.68
CA THR A 463 -16.85 23.20 7.51
C THR A 463 -18.33 22.91 7.26
N THR A 464 -18.65 22.09 6.26
CA THR A 464 -20.02 21.57 6.07
C THR A 464 -20.35 20.61 7.19
N VAL A 465 -21.51 20.79 7.83
CA VAL A 465 -21.92 20.00 8.99
C VAL A 465 -23.36 19.52 8.89
N HIS A 466 -23.60 18.30 9.39
CA HIS A 466 -24.91 17.69 9.59
C HIS A 466 -25.04 17.28 11.07
N PRO A 467 -25.67 18.12 11.91
CA PRO A 467 -25.71 17.90 13.35
C PRO A 467 -26.29 16.55 13.75
N LEU A 468 -25.53 15.80 14.56
CA LEU A 468 -25.93 14.52 15.13
C LEU A 468 -26.51 14.70 16.56
N PRO A 469 -27.44 13.82 17.01
CA PRO A 469 -28.09 13.97 18.32
C PRO A 469 -27.15 13.78 19.53
N LEU A 470 -26.69 14.88 20.13
CA LEU A 470 -25.68 14.85 21.21
C LEU A 470 -26.15 14.23 22.55
N GLY A 471 -27.45 14.26 22.83
CA GLY A 471 -28.02 13.86 24.12
C GLY A 471 -28.06 12.34 24.37
N PHE A 472 -27.70 11.54 23.37
CA PHE A 472 -27.90 10.10 23.39
C PHE A 472 -26.69 9.36 22.81
N PRO A 473 -26.31 8.19 23.37
CA PRO A 473 -25.38 7.26 22.73
C PRO A 473 -25.88 6.85 21.34
N ASN A 474 -24.94 6.68 20.41
CA ASN A 474 -25.23 6.42 18.99
C ASN A 474 -25.97 5.09 18.72
N ASP A 475 -26.01 4.19 19.68
CA ASP A 475 -26.68 2.90 19.63
C ASP A 475 -28.05 2.88 20.34
N SER A 476 -28.44 3.97 20.97
CA SER A 476 -29.75 4.10 21.64
C SER A 476 -30.90 4.28 20.64
N ASP A 477 -32.09 3.80 21.02
CA ASP A 477 -33.32 3.98 20.23
C ASP A 477 -33.65 5.46 20.03
N GLU A 478 -33.37 6.30 21.02
CA GLU A 478 -33.58 7.75 20.95
C GLU A 478 -32.67 8.41 19.91
N PHE A 479 -31.40 8.01 19.84
CA PHE A 479 -30.47 8.49 18.82
C PHE A 479 -30.96 8.08 17.43
N VAL A 480 -31.32 6.80 17.23
CA VAL A 480 -31.84 6.29 15.96
C VAL A 480 -33.10 7.03 15.55
N ALA A 481 -34.03 7.26 16.47
CA ALA A 481 -35.26 8.01 16.22
C ALA A 481 -34.97 9.46 15.81
N ALA A 482 -34.03 10.13 16.48
CA ALA A 482 -33.65 11.50 16.16
C ALA A 482 -32.94 11.61 14.80
N VAL A 483 -32.02 10.68 14.47
CA VAL A 483 -31.39 10.61 13.14
C VAL A 483 -32.45 10.34 12.06
N ARG A 484 -33.37 9.40 12.27
CA ARG A 484 -34.49 9.14 11.34
C ARG A 484 -35.36 10.38 11.17
N GLY A 485 -35.64 11.14 12.23
CA GLY A 485 -36.38 12.39 12.19
C GLY A 485 -35.66 13.46 11.35
N TYR A 486 -34.35 13.60 11.54
CA TYR A 486 -33.51 14.52 10.77
C TYR A 486 -33.51 14.18 9.27
N LEU A 487 -33.23 12.93 8.90
CA LEU A 487 -33.24 12.47 7.51
C LEU A 487 -34.63 12.67 6.86
N ASN A 488 -35.69 12.37 7.60
CA ASN A 488 -37.07 12.65 7.18
C ASN A 488 -37.33 14.15 6.94
N GLY A 489 -36.73 15.02 7.74
CA GLY A 489 -36.77 16.48 7.55
C GLY A 489 -36.07 16.90 6.26
N LEU A 490 -34.88 16.37 5.99
CA LEU A 490 -34.13 16.65 4.75
C LEU A 490 -34.96 16.30 3.51
N ILE A 491 -35.55 15.10 3.47
CA ILE A 491 -36.36 14.61 2.33
C ILE A 491 -37.52 15.55 1.99
N ARG A 492 -38.12 16.19 3.00
CA ARG A 492 -39.29 17.06 2.86
C ARG A 492 -38.93 18.52 2.54
N THR A 493 -37.67 18.91 2.71
CA THR A 493 -37.24 20.31 2.57
C THR A 493 -36.94 20.63 1.12
N THR A 494 -37.81 21.40 0.46
CA THR A 494 -37.73 21.69 -0.98
C THR A 494 -36.62 22.67 -1.37
N SER A 495 -36.00 23.35 -0.40
CA SER A 495 -34.87 24.25 -0.63
C SER A 495 -33.50 23.55 -0.60
N ILE A 496 -33.48 22.25 -0.31
CA ILE A 496 -32.26 21.42 -0.31
C ILE A 496 -32.14 20.77 -1.68
N ASP A 497 -30.90 20.62 -2.16
CA ASP A 497 -30.57 19.96 -3.41
C ASP A 497 -31.20 18.56 -3.47
N THR A 498 -31.72 18.21 -4.65
CA THR A 498 -32.38 16.91 -4.89
C THR A 498 -31.45 15.75 -4.55
N SER A 499 -30.16 15.85 -4.87
CA SER A 499 -29.18 14.83 -4.51
C SER A 499 -29.01 14.62 -3.00
N ASP A 500 -29.02 15.68 -2.18
CA ASP A 500 -28.94 15.53 -0.71
C ASP A 500 -30.21 14.88 -0.14
N ARG A 501 -31.36 15.15 -0.76
CA ARG A 501 -32.63 14.50 -0.41
C ARG A 501 -32.60 13.01 -0.76
N ILE A 502 -31.98 12.63 -1.88
CA ILE A 502 -31.75 11.22 -2.27
C ILE A 502 -30.79 10.55 -1.29
N ASP A 503 -29.67 11.20 -0.95
CA ASP A 503 -28.70 10.69 0.02
C ASP A 503 -29.36 10.43 1.38
N ALA A 504 -30.31 11.29 1.79
CA ALA A 504 -31.09 11.07 3.02
C ALA A 504 -32.04 9.86 2.94
N ILE A 505 -32.59 9.55 1.76
CA ILE A 505 -33.37 8.32 1.55
C ILE A 505 -32.46 7.10 1.63
N ASP A 506 -31.34 7.11 0.91
CA ASP A 506 -30.37 6.00 0.92
C ASP A 506 -29.84 5.75 2.36
N SER A 507 -29.54 6.82 3.11
CA SER A 507 -29.20 6.76 4.54
C SER A 507 -30.31 6.17 5.42
N LEU A 508 -31.58 6.47 5.17
CA LEU A 508 -32.70 5.86 5.90
C LEU A 508 -32.79 4.35 5.64
N LEU A 509 -32.45 3.90 4.43
CA LEU A 509 -32.45 2.49 4.07
C LEU A 509 -31.34 1.73 4.80
N GLU A 510 -30.17 2.35 4.97
CA GLU A 510 -29.02 1.77 5.69
C GLU A 510 -29.32 1.53 7.19
N ILE A 511 -30.03 2.46 7.85
CA ILE A 511 -30.32 2.39 9.30
C ILE A 511 -31.67 1.74 9.67
N THR A 512 -32.41 1.22 8.69
CA THR A 512 -33.69 0.53 8.94
C THR A 512 -33.43 -0.94 9.24
N ASP A 513 -33.95 -1.47 10.36
CA ASP A 513 -33.94 -2.92 10.61
C ASP A 513 -34.94 -3.63 9.68
N ALA A 514 -34.48 -4.65 8.96
CA ALA A 514 -35.29 -5.46 8.04
C ALA A 514 -36.52 -6.10 8.72
N SER A 515 -36.47 -6.31 10.03
CA SER A 515 -37.57 -6.85 10.83
C SER A 515 -38.68 -5.82 11.16
N GLU A 516 -38.38 -4.51 11.10
CA GLU A 516 -39.31 -3.43 11.45
C GLU A 516 -40.36 -3.15 10.36
N HIS A 517 -40.15 -3.64 9.13
CA HIS A 517 -40.97 -3.28 7.97
C HIS A 517 -41.38 -4.52 7.19
N THR A 518 -42.43 -5.21 7.66
CA THR A 518 -43.04 -6.27 6.83
C THR A 518 -43.47 -5.68 5.48
N ILE A 519 -43.26 -6.43 4.39
CA ILE A 519 -43.63 -6.02 3.03
C ILE A 519 -45.10 -5.53 2.98
N SER A 520 -45.99 -6.17 3.75
CA SER A 520 -47.39 -5.77 3.86
C SER A 520 -47.60 -4.35 4.40
N ALA A 521 -46.78 -3.92 5.38
CA ALA A 521 -46.87 -2.57 5.94
C ALA A 521 -46.38 -1.52 4.92
N LEU A 522 -45.26 -1.80 4.23
CA LEU A 522 -44.73 -0.93 3.18
C LEU A 522 -45.74 -0.74 2.03
N VAL A 523 -46.39 -1.83 1.61
CA VAL A 523 -47.41 -1.80 0.55
C VAL A 523 -48.63 -0.97 0.98
N ALA A 524 -49.06 -1.05 2.25
CA ALA A 524 -50.11 -0.18 2.76
C ALA A 524 -49.72 1.31 2.69
N THR A 525 -48.45 1.63 2.97
CA THR A 525 -47.92 3.00 2.90
C THR A 525 -47.94 3.58 1.48
N LEU A 526 -47.83 2.75 0.43
CA LEU A 526 -47.93 3.19 -0.97
C LEU A 526 -49.28 3.85 -1.32
N HIS A 527 -50.33 3.60 -0.52
CA HIS A 527 -51.68 4.12 -0.74
C HIS A 527 -52.05 5.28 0.19
N THR A 528 -51.09 5.81 0.97
CA THR A 528 -51.33 6.94 1.87
C THR A 528 -51.43 8.26 1.10
N ALA A 529 -52.03 9.29 1.70
CA ALA A 529 -52.06 10.63 1.09
C ALA A 529 -50.70 11.34 1.15
N ASN A 530 -49.76 10.84 1.97
CA ASN A 530 -48.45 11.48 2.17
C ASN A 530 -47.48 11.04 1.08
N ARG A 531 -47.26 11.92 0.09
CA ARG A 531 -46.35 11.67 -1.05
C ARG A 531 -44.92 11.30 -0.64
N TYR A 532 -44.41 11.82 0.47
CA TYR A 532 -43.05 11.49 0.95
C TYR A 532 -42.99 10.10 1.58
N GLU A 533 -44.03 9.68 2.29
CA GLU A 533 -44.13 8.31 2.82
C GLU A 533 -44.27 7.29 1.67
N ARG A 534 -45.05 7.63 0.64
CA ARG A 534 -45.14 6.83 -0.60
C ARG A 534 -43.77 6.68 -1.27
N LEU A 535 -43.01 7.77 -1.41
CA LEU A 535 -41.67 7.74 -1.99
C LEU A 535 -40.72 6.83 -1.19
N ILE A 536 -40.65 6.98 0.14
CA ILE A 536 -39.76 6.18 1.00
C ILE A 536 -40.16 4.70 0.97
N ALA A 537 -41.47 4.39 1.03
CA ALA A 537 -41.96 3.03 0.92
C ALA A 537 -41.67 2.43 -0.47
N GLY A 538 -41.83 3.22 -1.54
CA GLY A 538 -41.47 2.87 -2.90
C GLY A 538 -39.97 2.56 -3.03
N ALA A 539 -39.10 3.39 -2.47
CA ALA A 539 -37.64 3.17 -2.44
C ALA A 539 -37.25 1.85 -1.75
N LYS A 540 -37.85 1.55 -0.59
CA LYS A 540 -37.63 0.28 0.15
C LYS A 540 -38.04 -0.94 -0.69
N LEU A 541 -39.22 -0.86 -1.31
CA LEU A 541 -39.79 -1.97 -2.08
C LEU A 541 -39.07 -2.18 -3.42
N ILE A 542 -38.71 -1.11 -4.13
CA ILE A 542 -38.02 -1.23 -5.42
C ILE A 542 -36.60 -1.79 -5.26
N ASN A 543 -35.88 -1.44 -4.18
CA ASN A 543 -34.58 -2.04 -3.84
C ASN A 543 -34.68 -3.53 -3.48
N SER A 544 -35.86 -3.99 -3.09
CA SER A 544 -36.17 -5.41 -2.87
C SER A 544 -36.76 -6.09 -4.13
N CYS A 545 -36.68 -5.42 -5.29
CA CYS A 545 -37.23 -5.86 -6.57
C CYS A 545 -38.76 -6.12 -6.56
N ASP A 546 -39.53 -5.42 -5.71
CA ASP A 546 -40.99 -5.56 -5.65
C ASP A 546 -41.68 -4.63 -6.67
N ASP A 547 -42.32 -5.23 -7.68
CA ASP A 547 -42.94 -4.50 -8.79
C ASP A 547 -44.10 -3.56 -8.36
N ARG A 548 -44.68 -3.74 -7.15
CA ARG A 548 -45.74 -2.84 -6.66
C ARG A 548 -45.22 -1.42 -6.41
N ALA A 549 -43.92 -1.27 -6.17
CA ALA A 549 -43.29 0.04 -6.05
C ALA A 549 -43.32 0.84 -7.36
N VAL A 550 -43.22 0.16 -8.50
CA VAL A 550 -43.09 0.79 -9.83
C VAL A 550 -44.28 1.71 -10.08
N LYS A 551 -45.50 1.17 -9.99
CA LYS A 551 -46.72 1.96 -10.22
C LYS A 551 -46.83 3.15 -9.26
N ALA A 552 -46.49 2.96 -7.99
CA ALA A 552 -46.57 4.02 -7.00
C ALA A 552 -45.55 5.15 -7.28
N LEU A 553 -44.34 4.80 -7.71
CA LEU A 553 -43.32 5.76 -8.12
C LEU A 553 -43.69 6.45 -9.44
N GLU A 554 -44.27 5.73 -10.41
CA GLU A 554 -44.77 6.29 -11.67
C GLU A 554 -45.82 7.38 -11.43
N GLU A 555 -46.78 7.14 -10.53
CA GLU A 555 -47.78 8.12 -10.11
C GLU A 555 -47.12 9.38 -9.51
N LEU A 556 -46.01 9.23 -8.77
CA LEU A 556 -45.26 10.37 -8.22
C LEU A 556 -44.50 11.16 -9.29
N THR A 557 -44.21 10.59 -10.47
CA THR A 557 -43.47 11.31 -11.53
C THR A 557 -44.29 12.38 -12.26
N VAL A 558 -45.62 12.34 -12.09
CA VAL A 558 -46.60 13.26 -12.71
C VAL A 558 -47.30 14.17 -11.70
N GLU A 559 -47.02 14.01 -10.39
CA GLU A 559 -47.51 14.92 -9.36
C GLU A 559 -46.85 16.29 -9.47
N THR A 560 -47.54 17.33 -8.99
CA THR A 560 -47.08 18.73 -9.06
C THR A 560 -46.80 19.33 -7.69
N GLY A 561 -45.96 20.37 -7.63
CA GLY A 561 -45.70 21.16 -6.42
C GLY A 561 -44.48 20.75 -5.60
N ASP A 562 -43.64 19.83 -6.09
CA ASP A 562 -42.27 19.57 -5.60
C ASP A 562 -41.49 18.84 -6.70
N ASP A 563 -40.80 19.62 -7.55
CA ASP A 563 -40.05 19.10 -8.69
C ASP A 563 -38.90 18.16 -8.25
N GLY A 564 -38.33 18.38 -7.07
CA GLY A 564 -37.32 17.50 -6.50
C GLY A 564 -37.89 16.13 -6.12
N LEU A 565 -39.12 16.06 -5.60
CA LEU A 565 -39.80 14.77 -5.35
C LEU A 565 -40.01 13.98 -6.63
N VAL A 566 -40.45 14.66 -7.70
CA VAL A 566 -40.62 14.07 -9.02
C VAL A 566 -39.29 13.52 -9.54
N ALA A 567 -38.22 14.33 -9.46
CA ALA A 567 -36.87 13.92 -9.84
C ALA A 567 -36.39 12.68 -9.05
N MET A 568 -36.62 12.64 -7.73
CA MET A 568 -36.27 11.48 -6.90
C MET A 568 -36.99 10.21 -7.37
N ALA A 569 -38.29 10.28 -7.65
CA ALA A 569 -39.06 9.12 -8.13
C ALA A 569 -38.58 8.63 -9.50
N VAL A 570 -38.30 9.56 -10.44
CA VAL A 570 -37.78 9.24 -11.77
C VAL A 570 -36.41 8.57 -11.68
N LEU A 571 -35.50 9.10 -10.87
CA LEU A 571 -34.17 8.50 -10.71
C LEU A 571 -34.25 7.10 -10.09
N MET A 572 -35.13 6.87 -9.11
CA MET A 572 -35.34 5.54 -8.52
C MET A 572 -35.83 4.51 -9.55
N LEU A 573 -36.74 4.90 -10.43
CA LEU A 573 -37.21 4.06 -11.54
C LEU A 573 -36.07 3.78 -12.54
N ALA A 574 -35.32 4.80 -12.93
CA ALA A 574 -34.20 4.69 -13.86
C ALA A 574 -33.08 3.78 -13.32
N ARG A 575 -32.70 3.90 -12.04
CA ARG A 575 -31.70 3.06 -11.36
C ARG A 575 -32.04 1.56 -11.46
N ASN A 576 -33.32 1.21 -11.53
CA ASN A 576 -33.81 -0.18 -11.51
C ASN A 576 -34.16 -0.74 -12.90
N ASN A 577 -33.82 -0.01 -13.97
CA ASN A 577 -33.96 -0.45 -15.37
C ASN A 577 -35.40 -0.89 -15.74
N ARG A 578 -36.42 -0.24 -15.18
CA ARG A 578 -37.83 -0.56 -15.40
C ARG A 578 -38.46 0.41 -16.42
N SER A 579 -38.32 0.11 -17.72
CA SER A 579 -38.95 0.79 -18.88
C SER A 579 -38.21 1.98 -19.53
N GLY A 580 -38.35 2.12 -20.85
CA GLY A 580 -37.75 3.20 -21.65
C GLY A 580 -38.48 4.54 -21.57
N GLU A 581 -39.73 4.58 -21.09
CA GLU A 581 -40.52 5.83 -20.98
C GLU A 581 -39.98 6.76 -19.87
N HIS A 582 -39.35 6.19 -18.83
CA HIS A 582 -38.76 6.97 -17.73
C HIS A 582 -37.42 7.61 -18.09
N VAL A 583 -36.77 7.12 -19.15
CA VAL A 583 -35.51 7.68 -19.68
C VAL A 583 -35.75 9.07 -20.28
N ASP A 584 -36.83 9.22 -21.06
CA ASP A 584 -37.20 10.52 -21.63
C ASP A 584 -37.55 11.53 -20.54
N ARG A 585 -38.28 11.09 -19.51
CA ARG A 585 -38.62 11.92 -18.35
C ARG A 585 -37.39 12.32 -17.54
N LEU A 586 -36.40 11.43 -17.42
CA LEU A 586 -35.12 11.73 -16.78
C LEU A 586 -34.37 12.84 -17.55
N VAL A 587 -34.32 12.76 -18.87
CA VAL A 587 -33.70 13.79 -19.75
C VAL A 587 -34.42 15.13 -19.63
N GLU A 588 -35.74 15.14 -19.51
CA GLU A 588 -36.55 16.36 -19.38
C GLU A 588 -36.28 17.10 -18.06
N ILE A 589 -36.18 16.36 -16.94
CA ILE A 589 -36.08 16.97 -15.61
C ILE A 589 -34.65 17.35 -15.23
N ALA A 590 -33.66 16.55 -15.64
CA ALA A 590 -32.27 16.71 -15.21
C ALA A 590 -31.68 18.13 -15.39
N PRO A 591 -31.95 18.88 -16.48
CA PRO A 591 -31.43 20.25 -16.65
C PRO A 591 -31.84 21.24 -15.55
N HIS A 592 -32.90 20.94 -14.81
CA HIS A 592 -33.44 21.78 -13.74
C HIS A 592 -33.05 21.31 -12.33
N GLN A 593 -32.21 20.28 -12.22
CA GLN A 593 -31.73 19.72 -10.95
C GLN A 593 -30.26 20.08 -10.70
N ASP A 594 -29.79 19.79 -9.49
CA ASP A 594 -28.40 20.01 -9.10
C ASP A 594 -27.41 19.16 -9.92
N HIS A 595 -26.15 19.58 -9.98
CA HIS A 595 -25.14 18.94 -10.83
C HIS A 595 -24.87 17.48 -10.47
N ARG A 596 -25.04 17.05 -9.21
CA ARG A 596 -24.87 15.63 -8.86
C ARG A 596 -25.97 14.77 -9.45
N TYR A 597 -27.19 15.30 -9.60
CA TYR A 597 -28.30 14.64 -10.27
C TYR A 597 -28.04 14.56 -11.79
N GLN A 598 -27.54 15.65 -12.39
CA GLN A 598 -27.17 15.71 -13.80
C GLN A 598 -26.07 14.70 -14.15
N LEU A 599 -25.03 14.60 -13.32
CA LEU A 599 -23.93 13.64 -13.51
C LEU A 599 -24.42 12.18 -13.44
N GLU A 600 -25.31 11.87 -12.51
CA GLU A 600 -25.89 10.53 -12.42
C GLU A 600 -26.78 10.23 -13.64
N THR A 601 -27.53 11.23 -14.11
CA THR A 601 -28.32 11.14 -15.33
C THR A 601 -27.43 10.81 -16.53
N GLY A 602 -26.36 11.57 -16.76
CA GLY A 602 -25.41 11.32 -17.85
C GLY A 602 -24.82 9.91 -17.81
N TYR A 603 -24.44 9.43 -16.61
CA TYR A 603 -23.92 8.07 -16.43
C TYR A 603 -24.96 6.98 -16.73
N LEU A 604 -26.21 7.15 -16.30
CA LEU A 604 -27.29 6.19 -16.58
C LEU A 604 -27.64 6.16 -18.08
N LEU A 605 -27.67 7.33 -18.73
CA LEU A 605 -27.92 7.44 -20.18
C LEU A 605 -26.78 6.81 -20.99
N ALA A 606 -25.52 7.02 -20.59
CA ALA A 606 -24.37 6.42 -21.25
C ALA A 606 -24.37 4.88 -21.18
N LYS A 607 -24.87 4.29 -20.09
CA LYS A 607 -24.99 2.83 -19.95
C LYS A 607 -25.90 2.16 -20.97
N ILE A 608 -26.84 2.92 -21.53
CA ILE A 608 -27.81 2.43 -22.51
C ILE A 608 -27.57 3.05 -23.90
N ASP A 609 -26.38 3.64 -24.11
CA ASP A 609 -25.98 4.31 -25.35
C ASP A 609 -26.98 5.37 -25.84
N HIS A 610 -27.63 6.09 -24.91
CA HIS A 610 -28.62 7.11 -25.25
C HIS A 610 -27.93 8.43 -25.69
N PRO A 611 -28.34 9.05 -26.82
CA PRO A 611 -27.64 10.23 -27.37
C PRO A 611 -27.66 11.45 -26.45
N ALA A 612 -28.67 11.60 -25.60
CA ALA A 612 -28.72 12.69 -24.62
C ALA A 612 -27.64 12.59 -23.51
N ALA A 613 -26.91 11.47 -23.42
CA ALA A 613 -25.82 11.32 -22.45
C ALA A 613 -24.74 12.39 -22.61
N GLU A 614 -24.47 12.83 -23.84
CA GLU A 614 -23.44 13.83 -24.16
C GLU A 614 -23.72 15.19 -23.49
N VAL A 615 -25.00 15.59 -23.38
CA VAL A 615 -25.42 16.86 -22.77
C VAL A 615 -25.10 16.89 -21.26
N PHE A 616 -25.11 15.73 -20.62
CA PHE A 616 -24.80 15.56 -19.19
C PHE A 616 -23.44 14.90 -18.96
N SER A 617 -22.57 14.91 -19.99
CA SER A 617 -21.22 14.37 -19.90
C SER A 617 -20.34 15.22 -18.99
N TYR A 618 -19.21 14.64 -18.60
CA TYR A 618 -18.22 15.32 -17.77
C TYR A 618 -17.65 16.57 -18.43
N GLU A 619 -17.53 16.55 -19.75
CA GLU A 619 -16.98 17.62 -20.58
C GLU A 619 -17.99 18.74 -20.87
N ALA A 620 -19.30 18.45 -20.84
CA ALA A 620 -20.36 19.39 -21.21
C ALA A 620 -20.93 20.18 -20.02
N LEU A 621 -20.83 19.64 -18.80
CA LEU A 621 -21.38 20.28 -17.60
C LEU A 621 -20.47 21.42 -17.12
N THR A 622 -21.02 22.64 -17.09
CA THR A 622 -20.35 23.85 -16.62
C THR A 622 -21.08 24.50 -15.44
N ASP A 623 -20.35 25.25 -14.62
CA ASP A 623 -20.93 26.08 -13.56
C ASP A 623 -21.64 27.32 -14.16
N ASP A 624 -22.23 28.14 -13.30
CA ASP A 624 -22.92 29.38 -13.69
C ASP A 624 -22.02 30.38 -14.45
N ASN A 625 -20.69 30.22 -14.37
CA ASN A 625 -19.70 31.06 -15.03
C ASN A 625 -19.17 30.45 -16.34
N GLY A 626 -19.68 29.28 -16.76
CA GLY A 626 -19.21 28.56 -17.94
C GLY A 626 -17.90 27.78 -17.74
N THR A 627 -17.45 27.62 -16.49
CA THR A 627 -16.26 26.83 -16.15
C THR A 627 -16.64 25.35 -16.07
N PRO A 628 -15.82 24.42 -16.61
CA PRO A 628 -16.09 22.98 -16.44
C PRO A 628 -16.28 22.61 -14.97
N LEU A 629 -17.41 21.98 -14.65
CA LEU A 629 -17.72 21.55 -13.28
C LEU A 629 -16.83 20.41 -12.82
N LEU A 630 -16.45 19.56 -13.78
CA LEU A 630 -15.57 18.43 -13.56
C LEU A 630 -14.21 18.71 -14.21
N THR A 631 -13.16 18.63 -13.41
CA THR A 631 -11.78 18.62 -13.89
C THR A 631 -11.06 17.42 -13.31
N MET A 632 -9.88 17.10 -13.82
CA MET A 632 -9.04 16.05 -13.29
C MET A 632 -7.70 16.65 -12.91
N ASP A 633 -7.38 16.56 -11.63
CA ASP A 633 -6.05 16.89 -11.14
C ASP A 633 -5.19 15.62 -11.21
N ILE A 634 -4.19 15.67 -12.09
CA ILE A 634 -3.23 14.58 -12.27
C ILE A 634 -1.95 15.00 -11.58
N LYS A 635 -1.63 14.32 -10.47
CA LYS A 635 -0.41 14.55 -9.72
C LYS A 635 0.55 13.39 -9.91
N ARG A 636 1.82 13.72 -10.20
CA ARG A 636 2.94 12.80 -10.05
C ARG A 636 3.65 13.15 -8.75
N ASN A 637 3.86 12.16 -7.88
CA ASN A 637 4.54 12.26 -6.59
C ASN A 637 3.88 13.29 -5.66
N MET A 638 2.94 12.84 -4.81
CA MET A 638 2.59 13.68 -3.66
C MET A 638 3.73 13.61 -2.64
N GLU A 639 4.10 14.79 -2.18
CA GLU A 639 4.92 15.12 -1.02
C GLU A 639 4.34 14.44 0.25
N THR A 640 4.48 13.12 0.38
CA THR A 640 3.95 12.40 1.55
C THR A 640 5.00 11.66 2.33
N MET A 641 5.20 12.07 3.59
CA MET A 641 5.90 11.28 4.61
C MET A 641 5.25 9.93 4.91
N ASP A 642 4.07 9.62 4.35
CA ASP A 642 3.58 8.24 4.33
C ASP A 642 4.44 7.44 3.36
N VAL A 643 5.58 7.00 3.92
CA VAL A 643 6.68 6.31 3.25
C VAL A 643 6.11 5.30 2.27
N LYS A 644 4.99 4.64 2.62
CA LYS A 644 3.90 4.16 1.73
C LYS A 644 4.06 4.08 0.20
N ARG A 645 4.20 5.24 -0.47
CA ARG A 645 3.47 5.51 -1.72
C ARG A 645 4.10 6.59 -2.63
N ASP A 646 5.43 6.69 -2.76
CA ASP A 646 6.09 7.85 -3.42
C ASP A 646 6.55 7.71 -4.89
N THR A 647 5.98 6.79 -5.68
CA THR A 647 6.16 6.77 -7.16
C THR A 647 4.82 6.67 -7.86
N ASN A 648 3.90 7.55 -7.47
CA ASN A 648 2.51 7.38 -7.81
C ASN A 648 2.00 8.43 -8.78
N LEU A 649 1.29 7.94 -9.79
CA LEU A 649 0.34 8.72 -10.52
C LEU A 649 -0.98 8.73 -9.74
N HIS A 650 -1.38 9.91 -9.28
CA HIS A 650 -2.66 10.13 -8.60
C HIS A 650 -3.58 10.89 -9.54
N LEU A 651 -4.75 10.31 -9.84
CA LEU A 651 -5.78 10.98 -10.62
C LEU A 651 -6.96 11.30 -9.72
N HIS A 652 -7.23 12.58 -9.54
CA HIS A 652 -8.32 13.07 -8.72
C HIS A 652 -9.36 13.80 -9.56
N PRO A 653 -10.53 13.17 -9.82
CA PRO A 653 -11.71 13.90 -10.25
C PRO A 653 -12.07 14.99 -9.25
N ILE A 654 -12.18 16.24 -9.74
CA ILE A 654 -12.53 17.42 -8.97
C ILE A 654 -13.90 17.91 -9.40
N ILE A 655 -14.83 18.02 -8.44
CA ILE A 655 -16.15 18.64 -8.64
C ILE A 655 -16.20 19.91 -7.80
N ALA A 656 -16.45 21.06 -8.44
CA ALA A 656 -16.60 22.36 -7.77
C ALA A 656 -15.42 22.69 -6.81
N GLY A 657 -14.19 22.34 -7.21
CA GLY A 657 -12.96 22.57 -6.43
C GLY A 657 -12.59 21.48 -5.42
N TYR A 658 -13.41 20.43 -5.25
CA TYR A 658 -13.15 19.35 -4.30
C TYR A 658 -12.79 18.03 -4.99
N ARG A 659 -11.77 17.33 -4.48
CA ARG A 659 -11.42 15.97 -4.91
C ARG A 659 -12.45 14.97 -4.38
N VAL A 660 -13.17 14.29 -5.26
CA VAL A 660 -14.30 13.43 -4.90
C VAL A 660 -14.07 11.94 -5.18
N ALA A 661 -13.03 11.63 -5.93
CA ALA A 661 -12.60 10.28 -6.26
C ALA A 661 -11.09 10.24 -6.43
N ILE A 662 -10.54 9.03 -6.45
CA ILE A 662 -9.12 8.79 -6.65
C ILE A 662 -8.88 7.48 -7.41
N CYS A 663 -7.84 7.48 -8.23
CA CYS A 663 -7.19 6.30 -8.75
C CYS A 663 -5.68 6.46 -8.55
N ASN A 664 -5.05 5.55 -7.79
CA ASN A 664 -3.62 5.57 -7.57
C ASN A 664 -2.95 4.49 -8.41
N LEU A 665 -1.87 4.84 -9.07
CA LEU A 665 -1.04 3.89 -9.79
C LEU A 665 0.38 4.03 -9.30
N HIS A 666 1.01 2.91 -9.03
CA HIS A 666 2.37 2.82 -8.52
C HIS A 666 3.21 2.07 -9.56
N LEU A 667 4.46 2.48 -9.76
CA LEU A 667 5.42 1.62 -10.47
C LEU A 667 5.56 0.30 -9.72
N HIS A 668 5.57 -0.82 -10.44
CA HIS A 668 5.59 -2.16 -9.85
C HIS A 668 6.40 -3.10 -10.74
N THR A 669 7.07 -4.08 -10.13
CA THR A 669 7.73 -5.15 -10.87
C THR A 669 6.91 -6.43 -10.73
N HIS A 670 6.43 -6.96 -11.85
CA HIS A 670 5.69 -8.23 -11.87
C HIS A 670 6.67 -9.39 -11.88
N HIS A 671 6.50 -10.31 -10.93
CA HIS A 671 7.34 -11.49 -10.82
C HIS A 671 6.79 -12.63 -11.66
N PHE A 672 7.63 -13.23 -12.48
CA PHE A 672 7.35 -14.44 -13.21
C PHE A 672 8.26 -15.58 -12.72
N PRO A 673 7.91 -16.84 -12.99
CA PRO A 673 8.66 -17.99 -12.54
C PRO A 673 10.16 -17.90 -12.87
N HIS A 674 10.95 -18.62 -12.08
CA HIS A 674 12.40 -18.68 -12.25
C HIS A 674 13.11 -17.32 -12.17
N ASN A 675 12.59 -16.39 -11.36
CA ASN A 675 13.17 -15.07 -11.12
C ASN A 675 13.28 -14.23 -12.41
N THR A 676 12.21 -14.27 -13.21
CA THR A 676 12.02 -13.40 -14.37
C THR A 676 11.11 -12.26 -13.97
N HIS A 677 11.37 -11.04 -14.44
CA HIS A 677 10.70 -9.84 -13.97
C HIS A 677 10.19 -9.04 -15.17
N ALA A 678 8.97 -8.51 -15.07
CA ALA A 678 8.38 -7.63 -16.07
C ALA A 678 8.01 -6.29 -15.40
N PRO A 679 8.69 -5.18 -15.76
CA PRO A 679 8.31 -3.84 -15.30
C PRO A 679 6.87 -3.50 -15.71
N GLY A 680 6.10 -3.00 -14.76
CA GLY A 680 4.69 -2.69 -14.93
C GLY A 680 4.19 -1.60 -14.01
N THR A 681 2.87 -1.54 -13.89
CA THR A 681 2.19 -0.65 -12.94
C THR A 681 1.21 -1.44 -12.09
N TYR A 682 0.99 -0.99 -10.86
CA TYR A 682 -0.01 -1.55 -9.96
C TYR A 682 -1.06 -0.49 -9.67
N VAL A 683 -2.34 -0.81 -9.84
CA VAL A 683 -3.42 0.08 -9.42
C VAL A 683 -3.73 -0.17 -7.95
N GLY A 684 -3.47 0.85 -7.13
CA GLY A 684 -3.86 0.90 -5.73
C GLY A 684 -5.04 1.84 -5.52
N TRP A 685 -5.80 1.60 -4.45
CA TRP A 685 -6.74 2.55 -3.86
C TRP A 685 -7.66 3.29 -4.85
N VAL A 686 -8.52 2.54 -5.56
CA VAL A 686 -9.59 3.13 -6.37
C VAL A 686 -10.79 3.40 -5.48
N HIS A 687 -11.12 4.66 -5.26
CA HIS A 687 -12.22 5.03 -4.38
C HIS A 687 -13.00 6.25 -4.90
N THR A 688 -14.28 6.32 -4.53
CA THR A 688 -15.16 7.47 -4.74
C THR A 688 -15.92 7.73 -3.45
N ALA A 689 -15.91 8.98 -2.98
CA ALA A 689 -16.68 9.41 -1.82
C ALA A 689 -18.16 9.00 -1.96
N THR A 690 -18.77 8.50 -0.89
CA THR A 690 -20.07 7.81 -0.93
C THR A 690 -21.15 8.58 -1.68
N LYS A 691 -21.29 9.88 -1.38
CA LYS A 691 -22.25 10.81 -2.02
C LYS A 691 -22.02 11.10 -3.52
N TYR A 692 -20.90 10.64 -4.09
CA TYR A 692 -20.55 10.76 -5.51
C TYR A 692 -20.47 9.40 -6.22
N ARG A 693 -20.74 8.28 -5.53
CA ARG A 693 -20.78 6.95 -6.15
C ARG A 693 -21.86 6.87 -7.22
N ARG A 694 -21.75 5.86 -8.09
CA ARG A 694 -22.69 5.58 -9.21
C ARG A 694 -22.81 6.70 -10.25
N ARG A 695 -21.79 7.55 -10.37
CA ARG A 695 -21.71 8.64 -11.36
C ARG A 695 -20.57 8.46 -12.37
N GLY A 696 -20.00 7.26 -12.46
CA GLY A 696 -18.91 6.89 -13.38
C GLY A 696 -17.53 7.53 -13.11
N LEU A 697 -17.35 8.29 -12.03
CA LEU A 697 -16.11 9.01 -11.73
C LEU A 697 -14.87 8.11 -11.61
N SER A 698 -14.96 6.98 -10.89
CA SER A 698 -13.87 5.99 -10.87
C SER A 698 -13.56 5.42 -12.25
N ARG A 699 -14.58 5.22 -13.11
CA ARG A 699 -14.37 4.74 -14.49
C ARG A 699 -13.59 5.77 -15.31
N TRP A 700 -13.94 7.04 -15.16
CA TRP A 700 -13.27 8.15 -15.82
C TRP A 700 -11.80 8.27 -15.39
N ALA A 701 -11.54 8.33 -14.07
CA ALA A 701 -10.19 8.37 -13.52
C ALA A 701 -9.36 7.15 -13.93
N PHE A 702 -9.96 5.96 -13.89
CA PHE A 702 -9.29 4.73 -14.30
C PHE A 702 -8.97 4.71 -15.80
N GLY A 703 -9.90 5.14 -16.67
CA GLY A 703 -9.65 5.24 -18.12
C GLY A 703 -8.55 6.26 -18.47
N ALA A 704 -8.53 7.39 -17.77
CA ALA A 704 -7.47 8.38 -17.89
C ALA A 704 -6.11 7.82 -17.47
N SER A 705 -6.08 7.01 -16.40
CA SER A 705 -4.85 6.39 -15.93
C SER A 705 -4.25 5.41 -16.94
N LEU A 706 -5.08 4.58 -17.57
CA LEU A 706 -4.62 3.63 -18.59
C LEU A 706 -4.16 4.32 -19.89
N SER A 707 -4.63 5.54 -20.13
CA SER A 707 -4.23 6.35 -21.30
C SER A 707 -2.99 7.21 -21.02
N HIS A 708 -2.53 7.28 -19.78
CA HIS A 708 -1.41 8.12 -19.39
C HIS A 708 -0.07 7.54 -19.88
N GLU A 709 0.85 8.41 -20.32
CA GLU A 709 2.12 8.01 -20.93
C GLU A 709 2.97 7.09 -20.03
N LEU A 710 2.94 7.29 -18.70
CA LEU A 710 3.66 6.44 -17.74
C LEU A 710 3.22 4.98 -17.86
N VAL A 711 1.91 4.72 -17.93
CA VAL A 711 1.38 3.35 -18.02
C VAL A 711 1.70 2.75 -19.38
N ARG A 712 1.62 3.55 -20.45
CA ARG A 712 1.88 3.11 -21.83
C ARG A 712 3.34 2.75 -22.12
N ARG A 713 4.27 3.13 -21.25
CA ARG A 713 5.69 2.76 -21.35
C ARG A 713 6.00 1.35 -20.87
N TYR A 714 5.06 0.69 -20.18
CA TYR A 714 5.28 -0.64 -19.59
C TYR A 714 4.50 -1.74 -20.31
N SER A 715 4.93 -2.98 -20.10
CA SER A 715 4.36 -4.16 -20.75
C SER A 715 3.01 -4.59 -20.15
N CYS A 716 2.79 -4.30 -18.85
CA CYS A 716 1.64 -4.80 -18.11
C CYS A 716 1.21 -3.91 -16.92
N ILE A 717 0.00 -4.19 -16.43
CA ILE A 717 -0.60 -3.56 -15.25
C ILE A 717 -1.40 -4.59 -14.45
N SER A 718 -1.42 -4.47 -13.12
CA SER A 718 -2.23 -5.35 -12.26
C SER A 718 -2.94 -4.63 -11.11
N LEU A 719 -3.87 -5.31 -10.45
CA LEU A 719 -4.56 -4.84 -9.24
C LEU A 719 -5.08 -6.02 -8.40
N HIS A 720 -5.46 -5.74 -7.15
CA HIS A 720 -6.22 -6.68 -6.32
C HIS A 720 -7.63 -6.15 -6.06
N THR A 721 -8.63 -7.01 -6.14
CA THR A 721 -10.02 -6.67 -5.79
C THR A 721 -10.75 -7.84 -5.16
N GLY A 722 -11.71 -7.56 -4.28
CA GLY A 722 -12.61 -8.58 -3.77
C GLY A 722 -13.50 -9.13 -4.89
N MET A 723 -13.79 -10.43 -4.86
CA MET A 723 -14.66 -11.09 -5.85
C MET A 723 -16.12 -10.62 -5.78
N ASN A 724 -16.52 -10.07 -4.63
CA ASN A 724 -17.84 -9.46 -4.41
C ASN A 724 -17.83 -7.94 -4.61
N ASN A 725 -16.69 -7.34 -4.99
CA ASN A 725 -16.61 -5.90 -5.21
C ASN A 725 -17.26 -5.53 -6.54
N THR A 726 -18.25 -4.62 -6.51
CA THR A 726 -18.93 -4.14 -7.72
C THR A 726 -18.00 -3.49 -8.76
N ALA A 727 -16.82 -3.01 -8.35
CA ALA A 727 -15.79 -2.49 -9.27
C ALA A 727 -15.15 -3.58 -10.15
N HIS A 728 -15.29 -4.87 -9.80
CA HIS A 728 -14.75 -5.99 -10.58
C HIS A 728 -15.19 -5.96 -12.04
N GLY A 729 -16.49 -5.74 -12.30
CA GLY A 729 -17.03 -5.60 -13.65
C GLY A 729 -16.47 -4.39 -14.41
N MET A 730 -16.13 -3.30 -13.71
CA MET A 730 -15.47 -2.14 -14.31
C MET A 730 -14.05 -2.53 -14.78
N TYR A 731 -13.26 -3.19 -13.95
CA TYR A 731 -11.91 -3.62 -14.33
C TYR A 731 -11.91 -4.57 -15.53
N ARG A 732 -12.82 -5.57 -15.53
CA ARG A 732 -13.03 -6.48 -16.67
C ARG A 732 -13.31 -5.73 -17.97
N SER A 733 -14.13 -4.67 -17.92
CA SER A 733 -14.44 -3.86 -19.10
C SER A 733 -13.27 -3.03 -19.64
N PHE A 734 -12.17 -2.90 -18.88
CA PHE A 734 -10.91 -2.31 -19.34
C PHE A 734 -9.90 -3.37 -19.80
N GLY A 735 -10.31 -4.64 -19.90
CA GLY A 735 -9.47 -5.76 -20.34
C GLY A 735 -8.57 -6.34 -19.25
N PHE A 736 -8.89 -6.12 -17.97
CA PHE A 736 -8.26 -6.87 -16.89
C PHE A 736 -8.81 -8.30 -16.84
N VAL A 737 -7.92 -9.24 -16.55
CA VAL A 737 -8.19 -10.67 -16.54
C VAL A 737 -8.02 -11.22 -15.12
N ASP A 738 -8.97 -12.04 -14.70
CA ASP A 738 -8.90 -12.72 -13.40
C ASP A 738 -7.71 -13.68 -13.41
N GLY A 739 -6.77 -13.38 -12.52
CA GLY A 739 -5.51 -14.10 -12.33
C GLY A 739 -5.61 -15.14 -11.21
N LEU A 740 -4.79 -14.94 -10.18
CA LEU A 740 -4.72 -15.79 -9.01
C LEU A 740 -5.85 -15.44 -8.02
N VAL A 741 -6.45 -16.45 -7.41
CA VAL A 741 -7.58 -16.28 -6.50
C VAL A 741 -7.15 -16.62 -5.08
N ALA A 742 -7.36 -15.69 -4.15
CA ALA A 742 -7.09 -15.92 -2.74
C ALA A 742 -8.33 -16.52 -2.05
N ARG A 743 -8.12 -17.65 -1.37
CA ARG A 743 -9.14 -18.33 -0.55
C ARG A 743 -8.85 -18.11 0.91
N GLU A 744 -9.84 -17.71 1.69
CA GLU A 744 -9.75 -17.76 3.14
C GLU A 744 -10.11 -19.15 3.65
N TYR A 745 -9.22 -19.79 4.41
CA TYR A 745 -9.49 -21.01 5.15
C TYR A 745 -9.74 -20.68 6.63
N THR A 746 -10.84 -21.15 7.20
CA THR A 746 -11.19 -20.94 8.61
C THR A 746 -11.52 -22.24 9.33
N LYS A 747 -11.16 -22.33 10.62
CA LYS A 747 -11.49 -23.49 11.47
C LYS A 747 -11.65 -23.07 12.93
N VAL A 748 -12.59 -23.72 13.63
CA VAL A 748 -12.68 -23.66 15.09
C VAL A 748 -11.64 -24.59 15.69
N LEU A 749 -10.75 -24.05 16.51
CA LEU A 749 -9.65 -24.80 17.12
C LEU A 749 -10.16 -25.80 18.16
N ARG A 750 -9.65 -27.03 18.07
CA ARG A 750 -9.87 -28.12 19.02
C ARG A 750 -8.56 -28.89 19.16
N HIS A 751 -8.42 -29.66 20.23
CA HIS A 751 -7.27 -30.55 20.36
C HIS A 751 -7.27 -31.58 19.22
N GLU A 752 -6.15 -31.68 18.52
CA GLU A 752 -5.96 -32.58 17.39
C GLU A 752 -5.17 -33.81 17.81
N GLN A 753 -5.59 -34.99 17.34
CA GLN A 753 -4.80 -36.20 17.51
C GLN A 753 -3.46 -36.03 16.77
N THR A 754 -2.34 -36.15 17.48
CA THR A 754 -1.00 -35.98 16.89
C THR A 754 -0.77 -36.98 15.76
N LYS A 755 -0.55 -36.48 14.55
CA LYS A 755 -0.13 -37.29 13.40
C LYS A 755 1.36 -37.60 13.51
N VAL A 756 1.72 -38.88 13.48
CA VAL A 756 3.11 -39.34 13.41
C VAL A 756 3.38 -39.77 11.97
N VAL A 757 4.45 -39.22 11.37
CA VAL A 757 4.91 -39.55 10.03
C VAL A 757 6.30 -40.16 10.15
N GLU A 758 6.54 -41.28 9.48
CA GLU A 758 7.78 -42.05 9.66
C GLU A 758 9.02 -41.23 9.27
N GLY A 759 9.95 -41.10 10.22
CA GLY A 759 11.21 -40.38 10.05
C GLY A 759 11.10 -38.85 10.06
N VAL A 760 9.90 -38.28 10.25
CA VAL A 760 9.68 -36.83 10.30
C VAL A 760 9.62 -36.35 11.75
N VAL A 761 10.37 -35.30 12.06
CA VAL A 761 10.36 -34.61 13.36
C VAL A 761 9.74 -33.23 13.18
N VAL A 762 8.72 -32.91 13.99
CA VAL A 762 8.15 -31.56 14.06
C VAL A 762 8.66 -30.85 15.32
N ARG A 763 9.30 -29.69 15.15
CA ARG A 763 9.93 -28.92 16.24
C ARG A 763 9.62 -27.42 16.14
N PRO A 764 9.71 -26.65 17.25
CA PRO A 764 9.64 -25.21 17.18
C PRO A 764 10.88 -24.62 16.48
N TYR A 765 10.72 -23.41 15.96
CA TYR A 765 11.81 -22.59 15.39
C TYR A 765 12.90 -22.25 16.40
N THR A 766 14.13 -22.21 15.89
CA THR A 766 15.33 -21.72 16.58
C THR A 766 16.06 -20.71 15.69
N PRO A 767 16.63 -19.62 16.26
CA PRO A 767 17.48 -18.71 15.49
C PRO A 767 18.60 -19.47 14.76
N GLY A 768 18.74 -19.22 13.45
CA GLY A 768 19.60 -19.97 12.53
C GLY A 768 18.83 -20.75 11.46
N ASP A 769 17.53 -21.03 11.68
CA ASP A 769 16.67 -21.76 10.73
C ASP A 769 16.31 -20.96 9.46
N GLU A 770 16.56 -19.65 9.42
CA GLU A 770 16.07 -18.72 8.41
C GLU A 770 16.53 -19.06 6.99
N VAL A 771 17.75 -19.56 6.85
CA VAL A 771 18.34 -19.90 5.54
C VAL A 771 17.59 -21.08 4.91
N GLU A 772 17.35 -22.13 5.69
CA GLU A 772 16.60 -23.30 5.23
C GLU A 772 15.11 -22.97 5.04
N MET A 773 14.52 -22.13 5.90
CA MET A 773 13.14 -21.64 5.72
C MET A 773 12.97 -20.86 4.40
N ALA A 774 13.90 -19.94 4.10
CA ALA A 774 13.91 -19.20 2.85
C ALA A 774 14.09 -20.14 1.64
N SER A 775 14.99 -21.13 1.74
CA SER A 775 15.17 -22.17 0.72
C SER A 775 13.88 -22.94 0.44
N VAL A 776 13.18 -23.40 1.49
CA VAL A 776 11.90 -24.12 1.37
C VAL A 776 10.82 -23.25 0.74
N LEU A 777 10.70 -21.99 1.17
CA LEU A 777 9.71 -21.06 0.61
C LEU A 777 10.02 -20.79 -0.87
N ASN A 778 11.27 -20.50 -1.21
CA ASN A 778 11.65 -20.19 -2.59
C ASN A 778 11.44 -21.40 -3.51
N ALA A 779 11.71 -22.61 -3.02
CA ALA A 779 11.39 -23.84 -3.76
C ALA A 779 9.88 -24.04 -3.90
N PHE A 780 9.11 -23.72 -2.84
CA PHE A 780 7.65 -23.82 -2.86
C PHE A 780 7.02 -22.85 -3.87
N TYR A 781 7.64 -21.69 -4.13
CA TYR A 781 7.08 -20.67 -5.03
C TYR A 781 7.83 -20.51 -6.36
N ALA A 782 8.80 -21.37 -6.66
CA ALA A 782 9.70 -21.21 -7.80
C ALA A 782 9.00 -21.12 -9.17
N ASP A 783 7.81 -21.70 -9.28
CA ASP A 783 6.98 -21.81 -10.48
C ASP A 783 5.81 -20.81 -10.50
N ARG A 784 5.71 -19.87 -9.56
CA ARG A 784 4.56 -18.96 -9.41
C ARG A 784 4.84 -17.54 -9.90
N VAL A 785 3.77 -16.89 -10.38
CA VAL A 785 3.72 -15.46 -10.73
C VAL A 785 3.43 -14.64 -9.46
N GLU A 786 3.84 -13.37 -9.44
CA GLU A 786 3.73 -12.40 -8.33
C GLU A 786 4.40 -12.84 -7.01
N ARG A 787 5.32 -13.81 -7.04
CA ARG A 787 6.11 -14.17 -5.86
C ARG A 787 7.60 -14.00 -6.10
N ARG A 788 8.18 -13.04 -5.38
CA ARG A 788 9.63 -12.86 -5.29
C ARG A 788 10.29 -13.94 -4.43
N PRO A 789 11.54 -14.31 -4.73
CA PRO A 789 12.36 -15.04 -3.77
C PRO A 789 12.45 -14.27 -2.46
N ARG A 790 12.18 -14.97 -1.36
CA ARG A 790 12.38 -14.45 -0.02
C ARG A 790 13.83 -14.67 0.40
N ARG A 791 14.38 -13.69 1.09
CA ARG A 791 15.68 -13.81 1.76
C ARG A 791 15.53 -14.31 3.19
N PRO A 792 16.58 -14.91 3.78
CA PRO A 792 16.60 -15.25 5.19
C PRO A 792 16.36 -13.99 6.02
N GLU A 793 15.27 -13.97 6.78
CA GLU A 793 14.91 -12.85 7.66
C GLU A 793 14.81 -13.38 9.09
N ARG A 794 15.61 -12.84 10.01
CA ARG A 794 15.59 -13.24 11.42
C ARG A 794 14.20 -13.05 12.02
N HIS A 795 13.71 -14.04 12.76
CA HIS A 795 12.43 -13.95 13.46
C HIS A 795 12.64 -13.79 14.96
N ARG A 796 12.06 -12.73 15.55
CA ARG A 796 11.96 -12.62 17.01
C ARG A 796 10.87 -13.58 17.48
N THR A 797 11.24 -14.60 18.25
CA THR A 797 10.26 -15.48 18.90
C THR A 797 9.48 -14.69 19.94
N SER A 798 8.16 -14.83 19.94
CA SER A 798 7.31 -14.18 20.94
C SER A 798 6.18 -15.09 21.40
N GLU A 799 5.48 -14.70 22.46
CA GLU A 799 4.30 -15.44 22.94
C GLU A 799 3.14 -15.42 21.94
N THR A 800 3.13 -14.44 21.04
CA THR A 800 2.06 -14.24 20.05
C THR A 800 2.43 -14.83 18.69
N ARG A 801 3.71 -15.14 18.42
CA ARG A 801 4.16 -15.73 17.16
C ARG A 801 4.64 -17.17 17.37
N LEU A 802 4.05 -18.11 16.63
CA LEU A 802 4.40 -19.52 16.68
C LEU A 802 4.93 -19.97 15.32
N ILE A 803 6.08 -20.64 15.32
CA ILE A 803 6.69 -21.21 14.13
C ILE A 803 7.06 -22.67 14.43
N TYR A 804 6.62 -23.58 13.57
CA TYR A 804 6.94 -25.00 13.62
C TYR A 804 7.54 -25.46 12.30
N LEU A 805 8.57 -26.29 12.38
CA LEU A 805 9.34 -26.85 11.27
C LEU A 805 9.20 -28.36 11.25
N ALA A 806 9.15 -28.95 10.06
CA ALA A 806 9.13 -30.40 9.85
C ALA A 806 10.38 -30.85 9.11
N GLU A 807 11.14 -31.75 9.71
CA GLU A 807 12.44 -32.20 9.21
C GLU A 807 12.50 -33.71 9.03
N LYS A 808 13.24 -34.17 8.02
CA LYS A 808 13.55 -35.59 7.81
C LYS A 808 15.02 -35.75 7.47
N ALA A 809 15.73 -36.57 8.22
CA ALA A 809 17.17 -36.81 8.04
C ALA A 809 18.04 -35.54 7.99
N GLY A 810 17.66 -34.49 8.71
CA GLY A 810 18.37 -33.20 8.75
C GLY A 810 18.00 -32.22 7.63
N GLU A 811 17.11 -32.60 6.70
CA GLU A 811 16.57 -31.71 5.68
C GLU A 811 15.21 -31.16 6.10
N LEU A 812 15.02 -29.85 5.90
CA LEU A 812 13.74 -29.19 6.14
C LEU A 812 12.74 -29.50 5.01
N LEU A 813 11.63 -30.13 5.38
CA LEU A 813 10.54 -30.50 4.47
C LEU A 813 9.44 -29.45 4.40
N GLY A 814 9.28 -28.61 5.42
CA GLY A 814 8.21 -27.62 5.48
C GLY A 814 8.14 -26.89 6.81
N TYR A 815 7.37 -25.80 6.84
CA TYR A 815 7.13 -25.06 8.07
C TYR A 815 5.76 -24.39 8.06
N VAL A 816 5.27 -24.04 9.24
CA VAL A 816 4.08 -23.22 9.45
C VAL A 816 4.38 -22.09 10.43
N GLN A 817 3.91 -20.89 10.09
CA GLN A 817 4.02 -19.70 10.93
C GLN A 817 2.64 -19.10 11.18
N ALA A 818 2.33 -18.83 12.45
CA ALA A 818 1.08 -18.20 12.86
C ALA A 818 1.28 -17.04 13.83
N GLN A 819 0.45 -16.02 13.72
CA GLN A 819 0.31 -14.92 14.67
C GLN A 819 -1.00 -15.08 15.44
N CYS A 820 -0.91 -14.89 16.74
CA CYS A 820 -2.04 -14.82 17.64
C CYS A 820 -2.55 -13.39 17.70
N GLU A 821 -3.85 -13.22 17.50
CA GLU A 821 -4.54 -11.94 17.46
C GLU A 821 -5.33 -11.69 18.76
N LYS A 822 -5.82 -10.45 18.90
CA LYS A 822 -6.79 -10.10 19.95
C LYS A 822 -8.06 -10.94 19.79
N GLN A 823 -8.82 -11.08 20.88
CA GLN A 823 -10.07 -11.86 20.94
C GLN A 823 -9.91 -13.39 20.76
N LYS A 824 -8.71 -13.94 20.96
CA LYS A 824 -8.44 -15.39 20.88
C LYS A 824 -8.62 -15.96 19.46
N ASN A 825 -8.36 -15.14 18.44
CA ASN A 825 -8.23 -15.54 17.04
C ASN A 825 -6.74 -15.74 16.67
N VAL A 826 -6.49 -16.47 15.60
CA VAL A 826 -5.14 -16.78 15.11
C VAL A 826 -5.15 -16.70 13.59
N SER A 827 -4.09 -16.14 13.01
CA SER A 827 -3.87 -16.12 11.56
C SER A 827 -2.60 -16.90 11.23
N ILE A 828 -2.68 -17.85 10.29
CA ILE A 828 -1.51 -18.44 9.65
C ILE A 828 -1.04 -17.45 8.58
N TYR A 829 0.24 -17.08 8.64
CA TYR A 829 0.86 -16.14 7.70
C TYR A 829 1.56 -16.89 6.57
N GLU A 830 2.19 -18.02 6.90
CA GLU A 830 2.98 -18.79 5.95
C GLU A 830 2.82 -20.28 6.25
N PHE A 831 2.60 -21.06 5.20
CA PHE A 831 2.56 -22.50 5.25
C PHE A 831 3.23 -23.07 3.99
N CYS A 832 4.46 -23.57 4.13
CA CYS A 832 5.26 -24.02 2.97
C CYS A 832 5.65 -25.49 3.12
N LEU A 833 5.58 -26.25 2.02
CA LEU A 833 5.98 -27.66 1.93
C LEU A 833 6.92 -27.88 0.75
N LYS A 834 8.18 -28.22 1.00
CA LYS A 834 9.21 -28.39 -0.05
C LYS A 834 8.82 -29.50 -1.05
N PRO A 835 8.65 -29.20 -2.35
CA PRO A 835 8.42 -30.21 -3.37
C PRO A 835 9.54 -31.26 -3.39
N GLN A 836 9.19 -32.53 -3.62
CA GLN A 836 10.15 -33.65 -3.63
C GLN A 836 10.43 -34.10 -5.07
N PRO A 837 11.70 -34.26 -5.50
CA PRO A 837 12.01 -34.78 -6.82
C PRO A 837 11.46 -36.21 -6.97
N SER A 838 10.67 -36.44 -8.01
CA SER A 838 10.00 -37.70 -8.26
C SER A 838 10.97 -38.76 -8.78
N GLU A 839 11.65 -39.47 -7.90
CA GLU A 839 12.20 -40.79 -8.21
C GLU A 839 11.27 -41.84 -7.62
N ASN A 840 10.33 -42.34 -8.43
CA ASN A 840 9.54 -43.57 -8.19
C ASN A 840 8.31 -43.54 -7.26
N SER A 841 7.63 -42.42 -7.00
CA SER A 841 6.26 -42.52 -6.48
C SER A 841 5.28 -41.52 -7.08
N THR A 842 4.18 -42.05 -7.59
CA THR A 842 2.91 -41.35 -7.86
C THR A 842 2.23 -40.87 -6.56
N HIS A 843 2.96 -40.73 -5.44
CA HIS A 843 2.42 -40.52 -4.08
C HIS A 843 3.12 -39.41 -3.27
N TRP A 844 3.98 -38.58 -3.89
CA TRP A 844 4.68 -37.50 -3.16
C TRP A 844 3.72 -36.46 -2.57
N GLU A 845 2.61 -36.14 -3.26
CA GLU A 845 1.57 -35.23 -2.74
C GLU A 845 0.94 -35.78 -1.46
N GLY A 846 0.65 -37.09 -1.42
CA GLY A 846 0.12 -37.75 -0.23
C GLY A 846 1.09 -37.70 0.95
N PHE A 847 2.40 -37.88 0.71
CA PHE A 847 3.40 -37.71 1.76
C PHE A 847 3.47 -36.26 2.27
N LEU A 848 3.40 -35.26 1.38
CA LEU A 848 3.37 -33.85 1.78
C LEU A 848 2.10 -33.50 2.56
N GLU A 849 0.94 -34.07 2.21
CA GLU A 849 -0.28 -33.92 3.01
C GLU A 849 -0.09 -34.47 4.44
N GLU A 850 0.60 -35.60 4.61
CA GLU A 850 0.88 -36.14 5.94
C GLU A 850 1.83 -35.24 6.75
N VAL A 851 2.88 -34.71 6.12
CA VAL A 851 3.81 -33.75 6.74
C VAL A 851 3.07 -32.47 7.14
N GLY A 852 2.24 -31.93 6.25
CA GLY A 852 1.42 -30.75 6.51
C GLY A 852 0.42 -30.96 7.65
N THR A 853 -0.20 -32.14 7.70
CA THR A 853 -1.09 -32.55 8.79
C THR A 853 -0.34 -32.55 10.13
N ALA A 854 0.89 -33.09 10.17
CA ALA A 854 1.70 -33.12 11.39
C ALA A 854 2.07 -31.70 11.88
N LEU A 855 2.41 -30.79 10.95
CA LEU A 855 2.65 -29.37 11.26
C LEU A 855 1.40 -28.69 11.84
N LEU A 856 0.25 -28.87 11.21
CA LEU A 856 -1.01 -28.29 11.68
C LEU A 856 -1.44 -28.86 13.04
N CYS A 857 -1.29 -30.17 13.27
CA CYS A 857 -1.52 -30.78 14.59
C CYS A 857 -0.66 -30.13 15.68
N ALA A 858 0.64 -29.93 15.43
CA ALA A 858 1.55 -29.32 16.40
C ALA A 858 1.15 -27.88 16.71
N LEU A 859 0.87 -27.08 15.68
CA LEU A 859 0.42 -25.71 15.83
C LEU A 859 -0.93 -25.62 16.58
N HIS A 860 -1.94 -26.37 16.16
CA HIS A 860 -3.30 -26.33 16.75
C HIS A 860 -3.27 -26.72 18.22
N ASN A 861 -2.51 -27.76 18.56
CA ASN A 861 -2.38 -28.19 19.96
C ASN A 861 -1.69 -27.15 20.84
N ALA A 862 -0.66 -26.45 20.31
CA ALA A 862 -0.02 -25.36 21.02
C ALA A 862 -0.97 -24.16 21.23
N LEU A 863 -1.78 -23.83 20.23
CA LEU A 863 -2.77 -22.75 20.28
C LEU A 863 -3.94 -23.07 21.23
N VAL A 864 -4.46 -24.29 21.21
CA VAL A 864 -5.52 -24.74 22.11
C VAL A 864 -5.05 -24.72 23.57
N LYS A 865 -3.80 -25.12 23.83
CA LYS A 865 -3.19 -25.02 25.17
C LYS A 865 -3.12 -23.57 25.67
N ARG A 866 -3.06 -22.60 24.76
CA ARG A 866 -3.10 -21.15 25.03
C ARG A 866 -4.52 -20.56 24.95
N GLU A 867 -5.54 -21.42 24.91
CA GLU A 867 -6.97 -21.06 24.88
C GLU A 867 -7.44 -20.26 23.65
N TYR A 868 -6.75 -20.36 22.51
CA TYR A 868 -7.24 -19.80 21.24
C TYR A 868 -8.43 -20.60 20.69
N LYS A 869 -9.38 -19.91 20.05
CA LYS A 869 -10.68 -20.48 19.67
C LYS A 869 -10.86 -20.67 18.18
N ARG A 870 -10.29 -19.80 17.36
CA ARG A 870 -10.46 -19.83 15.91
C ARG A 870 -9.12 -19.56 15.24
N ILE A 871 -8.90 -20.24 14.13
CA ILE A 871 -7.75 -20.04 13.26
C ILE A 871 -8.24 -19.73 11.86
N ARG A 872 -7.57 -18.79 11.20
CA ARG A 872 -7.74 -18.48 9.79
C ARG A 872 -6.41 -18.56 9.08
N TYR A 873 -6.47 -18.77 7.78
CA TYR A 873 -5.33 -18.80 6.90
C TYR A 873 -5.77 -18.16 5.59
N TYR A 874 -5.13 -17.06 5.22
CA TYR A 874 -5.28 -16.46 3.90
C TYR A 874 -4.02 -16.79 3.12
N PRO A 875 -3.95 -18.00 2.52
CA PRO A 875 -2.94 -18.24 1.53
C PRO A 875 -3.03 -17.15 0.47
N GLU A 876 -1.90 -16.53 0.19
CA GLU A 876 -1.72 -15.83 -1.07
C GLU A 876 -1.66 -16.88 -2.19
N ALA A 877 -0.54 -16.99 -2.91
CA ALA A 877 -0.36 -17.95 -3.99
C ALA A 877 -0.29 -19.44 -3.54
N GLU A 878 -0.23 -19.73 -2.23
CA GLU A 878 -0.20 -21.09 -1.65
C GLU A 878 -1.50 -21.89 -1.87
N GLY A 879 -2.64 -21.19 -1.86
CA GLY A 879 -3.98 -21.79 -1.75
C GLY A 879 -4.49 -22.41 -3.04
N ASP A 880 -3.83 -22.13 -4.17
CA ASP A 880 -4.21 -22.67 -5.48
C ASP A 880 -3.58 -24.04 -5.76
N LYS A 881 -2.65 -24.51 -4.93
CA LYS A 881 -2.07 -25.85 -5.07
C LYS A 881 -3.07 -26.90 -4.60
N ASN A 882 -3.41 -27.85 -5.49
CA ASN A 882 -4.39 -28.90 -5.20
C ASN A 882 -4.12 -29.64 -3.88
N HIS A 883 -2.87 -30.03 -3.60
CA HIS A 883 -2.52 -30.72 -2.36
C HIS A 883 -2.66 -29.85 -1.10
N ILE A 884 -2.50 -28.52 -1.20
CA ILE A 884 -2.78 -27.60 -0.08
C ILE A 884 -4.30 -27.50 0.13
N GLN A 885 -5.07 -27.35 -0.95
CA GLN A 885 -6.54 -27.33 -0.86
C GLN A 885 -7.08 -28.61 -0.23
N MET A 886 -6.60 -29.77 -0.69
CA MET A 886 -6.96 -31.07 -0.17
C MET A 886 -6.53 -31.22 1.30
N LEU A 887 -5.29 -30.85 1.64
CA LEU A 887 -4.81 -30.87 3.02
C LEU A 887 -5.73 -30.10 3.97
N PHE A 888 -6.00 -28.81 3.69
CA PHE A 888 -6.79 -27.97 4.60
C PHE A 888 -8.25 -28.44 4.67
N HIS A 889 -8.84 -28.88 3.55
CA HIS A 889 -10.18 -29.45 3.52
C HIS A 889 -10.27 -30.74 4.34
N ASN A 890 -9.34 -31.68 4.13
CA ASN A 890 -9.28 -32.95 4.86
C ASN A 890 -8.99 -32.74 6.36
N PHE A 891 -8.25 -31.69 6.70
CA PHE A 891 -8.01 -31.28 8.09
C PHE A 891 -9.20 -30.54 8.72
N GLY A 892 -10.29 -30.31 7.99
CA GLY A 892 -11.55 -29.77 8.51
C GLY A 892 -11.67 -28.25 8.51
N TYR A 893 -10.93 -27.55 7.64
CA TYR A 893 -11.15 -26.12 7.38
C TYR A 893 -12.31 -25.90 6.41
N THR A 894 -13.08 -24.82 6.63
CA THR A 894 -14.00 -24.27 5.64
C THR A 894 -13.28 -23.23 4.80
N SER A 895 -13.58 -23.14 3.50
CA SER A 895 -12.94 -22.18 2.60
C SER A 895 -13.95 -21.29 1.87
N GLU A 896 -13.66 -20.00 1.76
CA GLU A 896 -14.41 -19.04 0.93
C GLU A 896 -13.44 -18.29 0.00
N VAL A 897 -13.89 -17.96 -1.21
CA VAL A 897 -13.11 -17.14 -2.14
C VAL A 897 -13.38 -15.68 -1.82
N ASP A 898 -12.35 -14.91 -1.51
CA ASP A 898 -12.51 -13.52 -1.04
C ASP A 898 -11.91 -12.51 -2.04
N TRP A 899 -10.68 -12.74 -2.52
CA TRP A 899 -9.96 -11.80 -3.39
C TRP A 899 -9.47 -12.43 -4.69
N VAL A 900 -9.29 -11.59 -5.71
CA VAL A 900 -8.65 -11.93 -6.98
C VAL A 900 -7.58 -10.89 -7.32
N TRP A 901 -6.42 -11.39 -7.73
CA TRP A 901 -5.43 -10.61 -8.44
C TRP A 901 -5.82 -10.55 -9.91
N MET A 902 -5.96 -9.35 -10.47
CA MET A 902 -6.27 -9.16 -11.88
C MET A 902 -5.08 -8.57 -12.62
N PHE A 903 -4.89 -8.98 -13.88
CA PHE A 903 -3.77 -8.56 -14.71
C PHE A 903 -4.24 -8.15 -16.10
N LYS A 904 -3.58 -7.16 -16.70
CA LYS A 904 -3.80 -6.73 -18.08
C LYS A 904 -2.46 -6.58 -18.80
N ILE A 905 -2.39 -7.13 -20.00
CA ILE A 905 -1.31 -6.87 -20.93
C ILE A 905 -1.55 -5.49 -21.56
N ILE A 906 -0.55 -4.61 -21.49
CA ILE A 906 -0.57 -3.30 -22.17
C ILE A 906 0.10 -3.43 -23.54
N ASN A 907 1.24 -4.13 -23.59
CA ASN A 907 2.02 -4.36 -24.80
C ASN A 907 2.56 -5.80 -24.80
N LEU A 908 1.97 -6.67 -25.65
CA LEU A 908 2.32 -8.09 -25.70
C LEU A 908 3.75 -8.35 -26.19
N PRO A 909 4.23 -7.72 -27.29
CA PRO A 909 5.63 -7.85 -27.71
C PRO A 909 6.62 -7.49 -26.60
N MET A 910 6.41 -6.36 -25.92
CA MET A 910 7.27 -5.94 -24.82
C MET A 910 7.25 -6.95 -23.67
N LEU A 911 6.07 -7.45 -23.29
CA LEU A 911 5.96 -8.47 -22.23
C LEU A 911 6.68 -9.76 -22.61
N LEU A 912 6.53 -10.24 -23.85
CA LEU A 912 7.20 -11.46 -24.29
C LEU A 912 8.72 -11.29 -24.38
N ASP A 913 9.21 -10.10 -24.73
CA ASP A 913 10.64 -9.78 -24.73
C ASP A 913 11.22 -9.86 -23.31
N GLU A 914 10.54 -9.23 -22.35
CA GLU A 914 10.86 -9.30 -20.91
C GLU A 914 10.80 -10.74 -20.37
N LEU A 915 9.92 -11.59 -20.91
CA LEU A 915 9.78 -13.00 -20.56
C LEU A 915 10.73 -13.94 -21.32
N THR A 916 11.54 -13.46 -22.25
CA THR A 916 12.50 -14.29 -23.01
C THR A 916 13.41 -15.14 -22.10
N PRO A 917 13.98 -14.63 -20.99
CA PRO A 917 14.79 -15.45 -20.08
C PRO A 917 14.03 -16.67 -19.52
N LEU A 918 12.75 -16.50 -19.18
CA LEU A 918 11.88 -17.57 -18.71
C LEU A 918 11.63 -18.61 -19.80
N LEU A 919 11.25 -18.16 -20.99
CA LEU A 919 10.92 -19.03 -22.12
C LEU A 919 12.15 -19.83 -22.58
N LEU A 920 13.32 -19.20 -22.65
CA LEU A 920 14.59 -19.87 -22.94
C LEU A 920 14.95 -20.90 -21.88
N LYS A 921 14.80 -20.57 -20.60
CA LYS A 921 15.08 -21.51 -19.50
C LYS A 921 14.17 -22.73 -19.56
N ARG A 922 12.88 -22.54 -19.88
CA ARG A 922 11.91 -23.63 -20.07
C ARG A 922 12.31 -24.56 -21.22
N LEU A 923 12.69 -24.00 -22.37
CA LEU A 923 13.19 -24.79 -23.51
C LEU A 923 14.48 -25.55 -23.16
N ASN A 924 15.44 -24.87 -22.52
CA ASN A 924 16.75 -25.46 -22.19
C ASN A 924 16.68 -26.56 -21.13
N ASN A 925 15.68 -26.51 -20.25
CA ASN A 925 15.42 -27.52 -19.22
C ASN A 925 14.53 -28.67 -19.73
N SER A 926 13.98 -28.58 -20.94
CA SER A 926 13.21 -29.66 -21.55
C SER A 926 14.13 -30.63 -22.27
N ASP A 927 14.01 -31.92 -21.96
CA ASP A 927 14.76 -32.97 -22.68
C ASP A 927 14.32 -33.08 -24.15
N ASP A 928 13.06 -32.78 -24.46
CA ASP A 928 12.45 -32.94 -25.79
C ASP A 928 12.58 -31.70 -26.69
N TYR A 929 12.62 -30.49 -26.09
CA TYR A 929 12.53 -29.23 -26.83
C TYR A 929 13.79 -28.35 -26.72
N LYS A 930 14.85 -28.82 -26.05
CA LYS A 930 16.14 -28.14 -26.01
C LYS A 930 16.70 -27.94 -27.42
N GLY A 931 16.95 -26.69 -27.78
CA GLY A 931 17.45 -26.32 -29.11
C GLY A 931 16.40 -26.32 -30.22
N TRP A 932 15.10 -26.37 -29.89
CA TRP A 932 14.02 -26.20 -30.86
C TRP A 932 14.18 -24.87 -31.62
N GLN A 933 13.87 -24.88 -32.92
CA GLN A 933 13.92 -23.70 -33.79
C GLN A 933 12.62 -23.55 -34.57
N GLY A 934 12.13 -22.32 -34.67
CA GLY A 934 10.90 -22.01 -35.39
C GLY A 934 10.27 -20.71 -34.90
N THR A 935 9.06 -20.45 -35.41
CA THR A 935 8.34 -19.20 -35.13
C THR A 935 6.94 -19.50 -34.60
N ILE A 936 6.56 -18.85 -33.50
CA ILE A 936 5.24 -18.94 -32.88
C ILE A 936 4.58 -17.57 -32.91
N GLY A 937 3.48 -17.44 -33.63
CA GLY A 937 2.67 -16.24 -33.69
C GLY A 937 1.50 -16.31 -32.71
N ILE A 938 1.23 -15.22 -32.02
CA ILE A 938 0.11 -15.06 -31.09
C ILE A 938 -0.73 -13.90 -31.58
N LYS A 939 -2.03 -14.14 -31.79
CA LYS A 939 -2.97 -13.17 -32.36
C LYS A 939 -4.28 -13.11 -31.58
N GLY A 940 -4.51 -11.94 -31.00
CA GLY A 940 -5.71 -11.54 -30.26
C GLY A 940 -6.57 -10.53 -31.02
N SER A 941 -7.48 -9.88 -30.29
CA SER A 941 -8.27 -8.76 -30.80
C SER A 941 -7.48 -7.45 -30.80
N GLU A 942 -6.74 -7.18 -29.73
CA GLU A 942 -5.88 -6.00 -29.56
C GLU A 942 -4.40 -6.39 -29.54
N HIS A 943 -4.07 -7.60 -29.07
CA HIS A 943 -2.68 -8.03 -28.90
C HIS A 943 -2.20 -8.91 -30.05
N GLN A 944 -0.98 -8.67 -30.53
CA GLN A 944 -0.29 -9.58 -31.43
C GLN A 944 1.21 -9.54 -31.19
N ALA A 945 1.87 -10.67 -31.37
CA ALA A 945 3.32 -10.78 -31.31
C ALA A 945 3.79 -12.08 -31.97
N SER A 946 5.06 -12.14 -32.34
CA SER A 946 5.70 -13.36 -32.83
C SER A 946 6.99 -13.63 -32.08
N LEU A 947 7.19 -14.89 -31.67
CA LEU A 947 8.38 -15.41 -31.03
C LEU A 947 9.18 -16.20 -32.08
N THR A 948 10.37 -15.74 -32.43
CA THR A 948 11.29 -16.46 -33.32
C THR A 948 12.42 -17.05 -32.52
N ILE A 949 12.49 -18.37 -32.44
CA ILE A 949 13.55 -19.09 -31.73
C ILE A 949 14.58 -19.58 -32.75
N ARG A 950 15.81 -19.09 -32.64
CA ARG A 950 16.93 -19.45 -33.50
C ARG A 950 18.24 -19.41 -32.72
N ASP A 951 19.10 -20.40 -32.92
CA ASP A 951 20.44 -20.46 -32.33
C ASP A 951 20.50 -20.31 -30.80
N GLY A 952 19.44 -20.72 -30.09
CA GLY A 952 19.35 -20.62 -28.64
C GLY A 952 18.93 -19.25 -28.11
N GLU A 953 18.46 -18.36 -28.99
CA GLU A 953 17.94 -17.04 -28.67
C GLU A 953 16.47 -16.93 -29.10
N ILE A 954 15.69 -16.14 -28.36
CA ILE A 954 14.32 -15.78 -28.72
C ILE A 954 14.32 -14.32 -29.14
N HIS A 955 13.78 -14.05 -30.33
CA HIS A 955 13.56 -12.71 -30.84
C HIS A 955 12.05 -12.46 -30.90
N VAL A 956 11.61 -11.32 -30.35
CA VAL A 956 10.19 -10.94 -30.33
C VAL A 956 9.93 -9.86 -31.38
N SER A 957 8.83 -9.97 -32.12
CA SER A 957 8.38 -8.95 -33.06
C SER A 957 6.89 -8.61 -32.87
N GLU A 958 6.51 -7.38 -33.22
CA GLU A 958 5.13 -6.90 -33.11
C GLU A 958 4.19 -7.50 -34.16
N GLU A 959 4.73 -7.87 -35.33
CA GLU A 959 3.94 -8.46 -36.41
C GLU A 959 4.00 -9.99 -36.38
N VAL A 960 2.86 -10.62 -36.65
CA VAL A 960 2.77 -12.06 -36.92
C VAL A 960 3.01 -12.28 -38.41
N SER A 961 4.16 -12.85 -38.75
CA SER A 961 4.57 -13.13 -40.13
C SER A 961 3.67 -14.16 -40.82
N GLU A 962 3.50 -14.06 -42.14
CA GLU A 962 2.85 -15.09 -42.97
C GLU A 962 3.63 -16.42 -42.95
N GLU A 963 4.93 -16.40 -42.62
CA GLU A 963 5.81 -17.58 -42.53
C GLU A 963 5.81 -18.25 -41.14
N THR A 964 4.88 -17.87 -40.25
CA THR A 964 4.80 -18.39 -38.88
C THR A 964 4.54 -19.90 -38.86
N GLY A 965 5.41 -20.66 -38.18
CA GLY A 965 5.32 -22.11 -38.08
C GLY A 965 4.18 -22.64 -37.20
N ILE A 966 3.85 -21.94 -36.11
CA ILE A 966 2.70 -22.22 -35.23
C ILE A 966 1.98 -20.91 -34.93
N CYS A 967 0.68 -20.80 -35.24
CA CYS A 967 -0.14 -19.63 -34.99
C CYS A 967 -1.25 -19.93 -33.97
N LEU A 968 -1.28 -19.14 -32.91
CA LEU A 968 -2.26 -19.17 -31.83
C LEU A 968 -3.21 -17.98 -32.01
N SER A 969 -4.49 -18.23 -32.30
CA SER A 969 -5.50 -17.19 -32.52
C SER A 969 -6.66 -17.31 -31.52
N THR A 970 -6.97 -16.25 -30.78
CA THR A 970 -8.01 -16.24 -29.72
C THR A 970 -8.41 -14.81 -29.32
N ASP A 971 -9.13 -14.62 -28.21
CA ASP A 971 -9.36 -13.34 -27.56
C ASP A 971 -8.22 -12.96 -26.59
N ASP A 972 -8.11 -11.67 -26.24
CA ASP A 972 -7.04 -11.16 -25.37
C ASP A 972 -7.13 -11.69 -23.93
N ASP A 973 -8.32 -12.10 -23.48
CA ASP A 973 -8.54 -12.74 -22.17
C ASP A 973 -7.78 -14.07 -22.11
N THR A 974 -8.00 -14.92 -23.10
CA THR A 974 -7.37 -16.23 -23.21
C THR A 974 -5.85 -16.11 -23.39
N ILE A 975 -5.37 -15.12 -24.16
CA ILE A 975 -3.94 -14.82 -24.28
C ILE A 975 -3.33 -14.55 -22.92
N THR A 976 -3.94 -13.63 -22.17
CA THR A 976 -3.48 -13.27 -20.84
C THR A 976 -3.46 -14.48 -19.90
N ARG A 977 -4.50 -15.32 -19.93
CA ARG A 977 -4.60 -16.50 -19.05
C ARG A 977 -3.52 -17.53 -19.30
N PHE A 978 -3.11 -17.80 -20.54
CA PHE A 978 -2.04 -18.76 -20.78
C PHE A 978 -0.65 -18.18 -20.56
N ILE A 979 -0.45 -16.87 -20.76
CA ILE A 979 0.80 -16.18 -20.41
C ILE A 979 1.02 -16.23 -18.89
N LEU A 980 -0.05 -16.04 -18.12
CA LEU A 980 -0.07 -16.16 -16.67
C LEU A 980 -0.18 -17.61 -16.16
N GLY A 981 -0.05 -18.62 -17.03
CA GLY A 981 -0.09 -20.04 -16.64
C GLY A 981 -1.34 -20.49 -15.88
N ILE A 982 -2.48 -19.80 -16.06
CA ILE A 982 -3.78 -20.16 -15.45
C ILE A 982 -4.39 -21.35 -16.22
N VAL A 983 -4.24 -21.31 -17.55
CA VAL A 983 -4.68 -22.34 -18.48
C VAL A 983 -3.53 -22.65 -19.44
N THR A 984 -3.39 -23.90 -19.87
CA THR A 984 -2.43 -24.22 -20.94
C THR A 984 -3.06 -23.90 -22.31
N PRO A 985 -2.26 -23.58 -23.35
CA PRO A 985 -2.78 -23.41 -24.70
C PRO A 985 -3.61 -24.63 -25.18
N HIS A 986 -3.18 -25.85 -24.83
CA HIS A 986 -3.93 -27.05 -25.16
C HIS A 986 -5.29 -27.14 -24.44
N ALA A 987 -5.36 -26.78 -23.15
CA ALA A 987 -6.62 -26.77 -22.42
C ALA A 987 -7.58 -25.72 -23.00
N ALA A 988 -7.10 -24.53 -23.37
CA ALA A 988 -7.90 -23.51 -24.04
C ALA A 988 -8.40 -23.98 -25.43
N TYR A 989 -7.55 -24.70 -26.18
CA TYR A 989 -7.94 -25.32 -27.46
C TYR A 989 -9.09 -26.34 -27.28
N LEU A 990 -9.00 -27.21 -26.26
CA LEU A 990 -10.05 -28.20 -25.97
C LEU A 990 -11.39 -27.56 -25.56
N GLN A 991 -11.37 -26.34 -25.02
CA GLN A 991 -12.58 -25.58 -24.67
C GLN A 991 -13.10 -24.70 -25.83
N ASN A 992 -12.54 -24.84 -27.04
CA ASN A 992 -12.84 -24.00 -28.20
C ASN A 992 -12.60 -22.50 -27.96
N GLN A 993 -11.70 -22.14 -27.04
CA GLN A 993 -11.31 -20.76 -26.76
C GLN A 993 -10.09 -20.34 -27.59
N LEU A 994 -9.21 -21.28 -27.94
CA LEU A 994 -8.00 -21.04 -28.71
C LEU A 994 -8.01 -21.84 -30.02
N HIS A 995 -7.66 -21.20 -31.13
CA HIS A 995 -7.36 -21.87 -32.39
C HIS A 995 -5.85 -22.01 -32.58
N ILE A 996 -5.39 -23.20 -33.00
CA ILE A 996 -3.98 -23.49 -33.26
C ILE A 996 -3.83 -23.96 -34.71
N ALA A 997 -2.94 -23.31 -35.47
CA ALA A 997 -2.52 -23.73 -36.81
C ALA A 997 -1.00 -23.98 -36.84
N PRO A 998 -0.49 -25.01 -37.55
CA PRO A 998 -1.21 -26.06 -38.27
C PRO A 998 -1.90 -27.05 -37.32
N THR A 999 -2.48 -28.13 -37.85
CA THR A 999 -3.20 -29.15 -37.08
C THR A 999 -2.43 -29.60 -35.84
N VAL A 1000 -3.09 -29.53 -34.69
CA VAL A 1000 -2.55 -29.90 -33.37
C VAL A 1000 -2.09 -31.37 -33.37
N ASN A 1001 -0.89 -31.62 -32.86
CA ASN A 1001 -0.32 -32.94 -32.61
C ASN A 1001 0.48 -32.95 -31.30
N ASP A 1002 0.94 -34.12 -30.85
CA ASP A 1002 1.65 -34.27 -29.57
C ASP A 1002 2.90 -33.38 -29.47
N SER A 1003 3.62 -33.16 -30.58
CA SER A 1003 4.81 -32.30 -30.61
C SER A 1003 4.44 -30.83 -30.37
N VAL A 1004 3.38 -30.33 -31.02
CA VAL A 1004 2.87 -28.97 -30.83
C VAL A 1004 2.33 -28.78 -29.40
N ILE A 1005 1.57 -29.76 -28.90
CA ILE A 1005 1.03 -29.73 -27.54
C ILE A 1005 2.16 -29.68 -26.50
N GLY A 1006 3.16 -30.55 -26.62
CA GLY A 1006 4.27 -30.60 -25.66
C GLY A 1006 5.14 -29.34 -25.72
N LEU A 1007 5.36 -28.75 -26.91
CA LEU A 1007 6.11 -27.50 -27.05
C LEU A 1007 5.36 -26.34 -26.36
N LEU A 1008 4.08 -26.18 -26.68
CA LEU A 1008 3.25 -25.13 -26.08
C LEU A 1008 3.07 -25.33 -24.57
N GLY A 1009 2.98 -26.58 -24.10
CA GLY A 1009 2.96 -26.93 -22.68
C GLY A 1009 4.30 -26.67 -21.97
N THR A 1010 5.42 -26.75 -22.69
CA THR A 1010 6.76 -26.41 -22.17
C THR A 1010 6.92 -24.89 -22.04
N LEU A 1011 6.49 -24.14 -23.06
CA LEU A 1011 6.60 -22.68 -23.06
C LEU A 1011 5.60 -21.99 -22.13
N PHE A 1012 4.36 -22.48 -22.08
CA PHE A 1012 3.25 -21.91 -21.31
C PHE A 1012 2.58 -22.99 -20.42
N PRO A 1013 3.30 -23.52 -19.42
CA PRO A 1013 2.76 -24.51 -18.50
C PRO A 1013 1.71 -23.91 -17.57
N LYS A 1014 0.89 -24.78 -16.98
CA LYS A 1014 0.02 -24.40 -15.87
C LYS A 1014 0.83 -24.34 -14.56
N HIS A 1015 0.57 -23.32 -13.73
CA HIS A 1015 1.18 -23.17 -12.41
C HIS A 1015 0.67 -24.15 -11.36
#